data_AF-A0A9P3ZNC1-F1
#
_entry.id   AF-A0A9P3ZNC1-F1
#
_cell.length_a   1.000
_cell.length_b   1.000
_cell.length_c   1.000
_cell.angle_alpha   90.00
_cell.angle_beta   90.00
_cell.angle_gamma   90.00
#
_symmetry.space_group_name_H-M   'P 1'
#
loop_
_entity.id
_entity.type
_entity.pdbx_description
1 polymer ?
#
loop_
_entity_poly.entity_id
_entity_poly.type
_entity_poly.pdbx_seq_one_letter_code
_entity_poly.pdbx_strand_id
1 'polypeptide(L)'
;MNYGIIKVLTRFYLIFLLCLGAFETVSGKEEPQGEELSSLFPSCPVKFVTDVLAAKDGSLWVVGEGACVYRLEPESGMPGGHGRWLRMDYFPGFPQMEDFRCVAQDLKGCIWVGTDNGGVAVFNGKEWKIYDRKNALPGDRVVDIAVSPVTGEVAVATSGGVAVYDSREGRWDCLNRSNGLYSDQVQSLEFDARGRLWLAYSCGGVGMRTRKEGKFQWTHHQAPWYWDRNQYIRQPENSSGEGLPSNLCNAILSLKNGSIIVGTCNGLAFRSVTGKWTYLRGRDYQDKNRGVYKARTKEGKKKFPANALLSEDYVTTLAETKHGLWVGFREKGAALLDPKTNKVLKCYDGGRNHPIPCSYVTAIAELADGTVLGGTYGGGIVCLEKGAETWKKLPVAELHDSAFPGEEKIVSLQKIKQGLESCKAVEKSSQSCVYQGEDWSTLGNWCERYGQSYAYLCAINSPSDVVYNPGVFISVRGAMGYHRYPKDSLRRWCHWAGVPEKKNVLFCPEICNRIEAEWDDHGEVYPSSFDGPDIWAKIVLPEGRFLVSLYFYNPNGHQKATAKRDFLIEVRQSSIPRNLNQQVFSAWHYLLPEKEMLDMVSKKVLARARVNYFTRHGVYKNFIMEGGKAYYVRVVRNGSFNTIWNGIFISPVIKAKSYHPVCTKGLIEYAGIYPQKRVLEDSEINILYRELSEAYQRCNDAAMIPNFHQLMLSLFRHAEKEETLHESLLYNLRWDLKIADVRDAEEFEDIMKKSWFALQDKYPLYQSRNWSPYAPRTIPFSVKETRLMKRLGIDWKEYLPGKKSEAEIQAMHDFLEKQNQ
;
A
#
# COMPACT_ATOMS: atom_id res chain seq x y z
N MET A 1 28.03 45.10 38.94
CA MET A 1 27.96 45.82 37.65
C MET A 1 27.88 44.81 36.52
N ASN A 2 26.96 44.98 35.55
CA ASN A 2 27.16 44.73 34.11
C ASN A 2 25.83 44.75 33.33
N TYR A 3 25.24 45.94 33.20
CA TYR A 3 24.14 46.24 32.26
C TYR A 3 24.61 46.29 30.77
N GLY A 4 25.62 45.49 30.41
CA GLY A 4 26.37 45.61 29.15
C GLY A 4 26.05 44.57 28.06
N ILE A 5 25.61 43.36 28.43
CA ILE A 5 25.57 42.22 27.49
C ILE A 5 24.25 42.15 26.69
N ILE A 6 23.14 42.63 27.27
CA ILE A 6 21.81 42.56 26.62
C ILE A 6 21.68 43.48 25.40
N LYS A 7 22.42 44.61 25.34
CA LYS A 7 22.34 45.56 24.21
C LYS A 7 23.07 45.13 22.92
N VAL A 8 23.95 44.12 22.98
CA VAL A 8 24.69 43.64 21.79
C VAL A 8 23.91 42.58 21.03
N LEU A 9 23.27 41.63 21.72
CA LEU A 9 22.47 40.57 21.09
C LEU A 9 21.24 41.13 20.35
N THR A 10 20.57 42.15 20.89
CA THR A 10 19.40 42.77 20.24
C THR A 10 19.75 43.50 18.94
N ARG A 11 20.99 43.99 18.78
CA ARG A 11 21.44 44.63 17.52
C ARG A 11 21.75 43.63 16.41
N PHE A 12 22.28 42.45 16.73
CA PHE A 12 22.47 41.39 15.72
C PHE A 12 21.14 40.85 15.19
N TYR A 13 20.14 40.68 16.06
CA TYR A 13 18.80 40.21 15.63
C TYR A 13 18.06 41.23 14.75
N LEU A 14 18.20 42.54 15.02
CA LEU A 14 17.60 43.58 14.17
C LEU A 14 18.28 43.72 12.80
N ILE A 15 19.62 43.57 12.71
CA ILE A 15 20.33 43.64 11.42
C ILE A 15 19.98 42.41 10.56
N PHE A 16 19.82 41.22 11.15
CA PHE A 16 19.40 40.03 10.41
C PHE A 16 17.96 40.14 9.87
N LEU A 17 17.06 40.81 10.60
CA LEU A 17 15.69 41.08 10.15
C LEU A 17 15.61 42.20 9.10
N LEU A 18 16.46 43.23 9.18
CA LEU A 18 16.52 44.30 8.16
C LEU A 18 17.09 43.81 6.81
N CYS A 19 17.92 42.76 6.80
CA CYS A 19 18.37 42.11 5.56
C CYS A 19 17.30 41.18 4.92
N LEU A 20 16.18 40.91 5.59
CA LEU A 20 15.06 40.11 5.08
C LEU A 20 13.89 40.97 4.54
N GLY A 21 13.92 42.29 4.76
CA GLY A 21 12.81 43.21 4.44
C GLY A 21 13.04 44.16 3.26
N ALA A 22 14.04 43.90 2.39
CA ALA A 22 14.47 44.85 1.36
C ALA A 22 14.75 44.19 -0.01
N PHE A 23 13.79 43.40 -0.53
CA PHE A 23 13.77 42.98 -1.94
C PHE A 23 12.33 42.83 -2.46
N GLU A 24 11.65 43.95 -2.71
CA GLU A 24 10.52 44.01 -3.65
C GLU A 24 10.67 45.22 -4.59
N THR A 25 10.73 44.92 -5.90
CA THR A 25 10.72 45.87 -7.04
C THR A 25 11.93 46.83 -7.10
N VAL A 26 12.56 47.12 -8.25
CA VAL A 26 12.12 47.12 -9.66
C VAL A 26 13.25 46.62 -10.58
N SER A 27 12.96 45.65 -11.45
CA SER A 27 13.26 45.74 -12.90
C SER A 27 12.68 44.52 -13.61
N GLY A 28 11.83 44.76 -14.61
CA GLY A 28 11.15 43.69 -15.33
C GLY A 28 12.13 42.82 -16.10
N LYS A 29 12.13 41.52 -15.79
CA LYS A 29 12.38 40.47 -16.76
C LYS A 29 11.16 39.58 -16.75
N GLU A 30 10.42 39.60 -17.85
CA GLU A 30 9.23 38.77 -18.03
C GLU A 30 9.63 37.31 -17.80
N GLU A 31 8.98 36.68 -16.82
CA GLU A 31 8.98 35.22 -16.76
C GLU A 31 8.26 34.73 -18.03
N PRO A 32 8.79 33.68 -18.71
CA PRO A 32 8.09 33.14 -19.88
C PRO A 32 6.77 32.53 -19.41
N GLN A 33 5.68 33.26 -19.67
CA GLN A 33 4.32 32.82 -19.39
C GLN A 33 4.01 31.57 -20.22
N GLY A 34 4.13 30.40 -19.60
CA GLY A 34 3.25 29.30 -19.98
C GLY A 34 1.84 29.73 -19.63
N GLU A 35 0.93 29.77 -20.61
CA GLU A 35 -0.48 30.14 -20.37
C GLU A 35 -1.03 29.34 -19.19
N GLU A 36 -1.50 30.03 -18.16
CA GLU A 36 -2.01 29.36 -16.96
C GLU A 36 -3.20 28.47 -17.32
N LEU A 37 -3.25 27.27 -16.72
CA LEU A 37 -4.41 26.38 -16.79
C LEU A 37 -5.71 27.09 -16.37
N SER A 38 -5.63 28.12 -15.51
CA SER A 38 -6.74 28.98 -15.09
C SER A 38 -7.50 29.63 -16.26
N SER A 39 -6.87 29.76 -17.43
CA SER A 39 -7.46 30.27 -18.68
C SER A 39 -8.14 29.21 -19.55
N LEU A 40 -8.07 27.93 -19.16
CA LEU A 40 -8.68 26.80 -19.86
C LEU A 40 -9.68 26.04 -18.98
N PHE A 41 -9.39 25.89 -17.69
CA PHE A 41 -10.18 25.14 -16.72
C PHE A 41 -10.20 25.85 -15.37
N PRO A 42 -11.29 25.73 -14.58
CA PRO A 42 -11.28 26.19 -13.21
C PRO A 42 -10.33 25.30 -12.37
N SER A 43 -9.72 25.91 -11.34
CA SER A 43 -8.78 25.22 -10.45
C SER A 43 -9.32 23.87 -9.95
N CYS A 44 -8.53 22.81 -10.15
CA CYS A 44 -8.96 21.45 -9.82
C CYS A 44 -9.05 21.26 -8.30
N PRO A 45 -10.19 20.78 -7.76
CA PRO A 45 -10.37 20.58 -6.33
C PRO A 45 -9.57 19.39 -5.79
N VAL A 46 -9.26 18.40 -6.64
CA VAL A 46 -8.41 17.26 -6.29
C VAL A 46 -6.95 17.68 -6.39
N LYS A 47 -6.20 17.67 -5.28
CA LYS A 47 -4.76 17.99 -5.29
C LYS A 47 -3.88 16.79 -5.60
N PHE A 48 -4.19 15.63 -4.99
CA PHE A 48 -3.44 14.39 -5.13
C PHE A 48 -4.13 13.49 -6.16
N VAL A 49 -4.11 13.92 -7.42
CA VAL A 49 -4.77 13.19 -8.50
C VAL A 49 -4.11 11.84 -8.67
N THR A 50 -4.92 10.79 -8.73
CA THR A 50 -4.47 9.41 -9.00
C THR A 50 -4.79 9.03 -10.44
N ASP A 51 -5.96 9.44 -10.94
CA ASP A 51 -6.39 9.16 -12.31
C ASP A 51 -7.32 10.23 -12.90
N VAL A 52 -7.37 10.29 -14.23
CA VAL A 52 -8.11 11.28 -15.04
C VAL A 52 -8.69 10.61 -16.27
N LEU A 53 -9.99 10.79 -16.50
CA LEU A 53 -10.71 10.25 -17.65
C LEU A 53 -11.38 11.36 -18.46
N ALA A 54 -11.10 11.41 -19.76
CA ALA A 54 -11.94 12.08 -20.74
C ALA A 54 -13.07 11.13 -21.17
N ALA A 55 -14.30 11.38 -20.72
CA ALA A 55 -15.45 10.54 -21.03
C ALA A 55 -16.01 10.83 -22.44
N LYS A 56 -16.78 9.89 -22.99
CA LYS A 56 -17.34 9.94 -24.36
C LYS A 56 -18.27 11.12 -24.62
N ASP A 57 -18.82 11.73 -23.57
CA ASP A 57 -19.65 12.95 -23.63
C ASP A 57 -18.85 14.25 -23.67
N GLY A 58 -17.51 14.15 -23.60
CA GLY A 58 -16.60 15.28 -23.48
C GLY A 58 -16.37 15.76 -22.05
N SER A 59 -17.04 15.16 -21.05
CA SER A 59 -16.84 15.51 -19.63
C SER A 59 -15.51 14.94 -19.10
N LEU A 60 -14.86 15.73 -18.24
CA LEU A 60 -13.59 15.38 -17.61
C LEU A 60 -13.86 14.86 -16.19
N TRP A 61 -13.40 13.65 -15.90
CA TRP A 61 -13.49 13.04 -14.57
C TRP A 61 -12.12 13.01 -13.92
N VAL A 62 -12.06 13.36 -12.64
CA VAL A 62 -10.81 13.38 -11.85
C VAL A 62 -11.06 12.69 -10.51
N VAL A 63 -10.12 11.80 -10.16
CA VAL A 63 -10.12 11.05 -8.90
C VAL A 63 -8.76 11.17 -8.21
N GLY A 64 -8.72 11.00 -6.89
CA GLY A 64 -7.51 11.21 -6.11
C GLY A 64 -7.61 10.82 -4.64
N GLU A 65 -6.52 11.08 -3.91
CA GLU A 65 -6.45 10.87 -2.47
C GLU A 65 -7.02 12.03 -1.66
N GLY A 66 -7.72 11.70 -0.57
CA GLY A 66 -8.34 12.65 0.36
C GLY A 66 -9.37 13.59 -0.29
N ALA A 67 -10.08 13.12 -1.33
CA ALA A 67 -10.98 13.93 -2.15
C ALA A 67 -12.19 13.12 -2.65
N CYS A 68 -13.26 13.83 -3.04
CA CYS A 68 -14.39 13.24 -3.74
C CYS A 68 -14.02 12.85 -5.20
N VAL A 69 -14.89 12.10 -5.87
CA VAL A 69 -14.88 12.00 -7.34
C VAL A 69 -15.46 13.29 -7.90
N TYR A 70 -14.77 13.91 -8.86
CA TYR A 70 -15.21 15.15 -9.49
C TYR A 70 -15.41 15.00 -11.00
N ARG A 71 -16.46 15.64 -11.51
CA ARG A 71 -16.77 15.76 -12.94
C ARG A 71 -16.78 17.22 -13.35
N LEU A 72 -16.24 17.52 -14.52
CA LEU A 72 -16.32 18.83 -15.18
C LEU A 72 -17.01 18.66 -16.53
N GLU A 73 -18.13 19.35 -16.72
CA GLU A 73 -18.86 19.38 -17.99
C GLU A 73 -18.37 20.56 -18.85
N PRO A 74 -18.25 20.39 -20.18
CA PRO A 74 -18.02 21.50 -21.10
C PRO A 74 -19.26 22.41 -21.20
N GLU A 75 -19.14 23.65 -20.69
CA GLU A 75 -20.22 24.65 -20.77
C GLU A 75 -20.30 25.33 -22.15
N SER A 76 -21.52 25.56 -22.62
CA SER A 76 -21.79 26.25 -23.89
C SER A 76 -22.23 27.69 -23.67
N GLY A 77 -21.40 28.65 -24.06
CA GLY A 77 -21.86 30.02 -24.37
C GLY A 77 -21.64 31.13 -23.34
N MET A 78 -20.90 30.93 -22.24
CA MET A 78 -20.58 32.03 -21.31
C MET A 78 -19.27 32.77 -21.68
N PRO A 79 -19.25 34.12 -21.69
CA PRO A 79 -18.01 34.89 -21.70
C PRO A 79 -17.28 34.71 -20.36
N GLY A 80 -16.13 34.02 -20.37
CA GLY A 80 -15.45 33.52 -19.16
C GLY A 80 -15.38 31.99 -19.09
N GLY A 81 -16.14 31.28 -19.94
CA GLY A 81 -15.70 30.04 -20.60
C GLY A 81 -15.49 28.75 -19.79
N HIS A 82 -15.64 28.74 -18.46
CA HIS A 82 -15.24 27.60 -17.63
C HIS A 82 -16.42 26.97 -16.88
N GLY A 83 -16.75 25.72 -17.23
CA GLY A 83 -17.78 24.94 -16.53
C GLY A 83 -17.44 24.70 -15.06
N ARG A 84 -18.42 24.35 -14.22
CA ARG A 84 -18.20 24.13 -12.77
C ARG A 84 -17.89 22.66 -12.41
N TRP A 85 -16.90 22.44 -11.55
CA TRP A 85 -16.64 21.12 -10.94
C TRP A 85 -17.84 20.65 -10.11
N LEU A 86 -18.46 19.56 -10.54
CA LEU A 86 -19.50 18.84 -9.81
C LEU A 86 -18.85 17.79 -8.89
N ARG A 87 -19.21 17.81 -7.60
CA ARG A 87 -18.92 16.71 -6.67
C ARG A 87 -19.92 15.59 -6.92
N MET A 88 -19.44 14.36 -7.02
CA MET A 88 -20.30 13.22 -7.33
C MET A 88 -20.92 12.54 -6.11
N ASP A 89 -20.57 12.98 -4.90
CA ASP A 89 -21.18 12.60 -3.62
C ASP A 89 -22.61 13.12 -3.42
N TYR A 90 -23.07 14.02 -4.29
CA TYR A 90 -24.46 14.43 -4.39
C TYR A 90 -25.41 13.28 -4.79
N PHE A 91 -24.91 12.29 -5.54
CA PHE A 91 -25.76 11.21 -6.05
C PHE A 91 -25.90 10.06 -5.03
N PRO A 92 -27.08 9.43 -4.91
CA PRO A 92 -27.31 8.31 -3.99
C PRO A 92 -26.33 7.16 -4.17
N GLY A 93 -26.05 6.44 -3.07
CA GLY A 93 -25.17 5.27 -3.07
C GLY A 93 -23.67 5.57 -3.15
N PHE A 94 -23.25 6.84 -3.14
CA PHE A 94 -21.83 7.21 -3.25
C PHE A 94 -20.98 6.53 -2.16
N PRO A 95 -19.82 5.95 -2.52
CA PRO A 95 -18.95 5.27 -1.56
C PRO A 95 -18.48 6.19 -0.44
N GLN A 96 -18.64 5.73 0.81
CA GLN A 96 -18.18 6.43 2.02
C GLN A 96 -16.66 6.27 2.23
N MET A 97 -15.89 6.52 1.17
CA MET A 97 -14.44 6.41 1.10
C MET A 97 -13.86 7.75 0.61
N GLU A 98 -12.64 8.08 1.03
CA GLU A 98 -11.98 9.36 0.71
C GLU A 98 -10.85 9.20 -0.32
N ASP A 99 -10.56 7.96 -0.73
CA ASP A 99 -9.35 7.59 -1.46
C ASP A 99 -9.68 6.73 -2.68
N PHE A 100 -9.64 7.38 -3.84
CA PHE A 100 -9.96 6.81 -5.15
C PHE A 100 -8.69 6.65 -6.00
N ARG A 101 -8.65 5.63 -6.86
CA ARG A 101 -7.41 5.23 -7.56
C ARG A 101 -7.44 5.30 -9.07
N CYS A 102 -8.51 4.83 -9.69
CA CYS A 102 -8.63 4.70 -11.14
C CYS A 102 -10.07 4.96 -11.56
N VAL A 103 -10.28 5.47 -12.78
CA VAL A 103 -11.59 5.81 -13.32
C VAL A 103 -11.70 5.42 -14.80
N ALA A 104 -12.70 4.61 -15.14
CA ALA A 104 -12.95 4.12 -16.49
C ALA A 104 -14.41 4.27 -16.90
N GLN A 105 -14.69 4.38 -18.20
CA GLN A 105 -16.06 4.35 -18.74
C GLN A 105 -16.27 3.10 -19.59
N ASP A 106 -17.33 2.33 -19.28
CA ASP A 106 -17.65 1.12 -20.02
C ASP A 106 -18.34 1.40 -21.38
N LEU A 107 -18.70 0.34 -22.12
CA LEU A 107 -19.40 0.46 -23.40
C LEU A 107 -20.89 0.86 -23.25
N LYS A 108 -21.49 0.70 -22.07
CA LYS A 108 -22.84 1.19 -21.72
C LYS A 108 -22.82 2.63 -21.19
N GLY A 109 -21.62 3.21 -21.07
CA GLY A 109 -21.38 4.58 -20.63
C GLY A 109 -21.37 4.78 -19.11
N CYS A 110 -21.52 3.72 -18.32
CA CYS A 110 -21.38 3.78 -16.87
C CYS A 110 -19.93 4.13 -16.49
N ILE A 111 -19.75 4.88 -15.41
CA ILE A 111 -18.44 5.27 -14.88
C ILE A 111 -18.07 4.35 -13.72
N TRP A 112 -16.90 3.75 -13.80
CA TRP A 112 -16.37 2.81 -12.82
C TRP A 112 -15.20 3.47 -12.10
N VAL A 113 -15.22 3.51 -10.77
CA VAL A 113 -14.19 4.14 -9.94
C VAL A 113 -13.66 3.15 -8.91
N GLY A 114 -12.35 2.88 -8.95
CA GLY A 114 -11.66 2.04 -7.97
C GLY A 114 -11.32 2.79 -6.68
N THR A 115 -11.41 2.10 -5.55
CA THR A 115 -11.10 2.65 -4.21
C THR A 115 -9.94 1.90 -3.53
N ASP A 116 -9.31 2.53 -2.54
CA ASP A 116 -8.14 1.94 -1.86
C ASP A 116 -8.47 0.75 -0.93
N ASN A 117 -9.72 0.62 -0.46
CA ASN A 117 -10.16 -0.47 0.44
C ASN A 117 -11.68 -0.74 0.47
N GLY A 118 -12.46 -0.25 -0.51
CA GLY A 118 -13.92 -0.37 -0.58
C GLY A 118 -14.47 -0.99 -1.86
N GLY A 119 -13.62 -1.61 -2.68
CA GLY A 119 -13.98 -2.19 -3.96
C GLY A 119 -14.08 -1.16 -5.10
N VAL A 120 -14.96 -1.44 -6.07
CA VAL A 120 -15.26 -0.57 -7.22
C VAL A 120 -16.68 -0.01 -7.11
N ALA A 121 -16.81 1.31 -7.25
CA ALA A 121 -18.09 1.99 -7.32
C ALA A 121 -18.46 2.26 -8.78
N VAL A 122 -19.68 1.94 -9.18
CA VAL A 122 -20.19 2.13 -10.55
C VAL A 122 -21.32 3.15 -10.51
N PHE A 123 -21.24 4.18 -11.36
CA PHE A 123 -22.27 5.20 -11.57
C PHE A 123 -23.00 4.95 -12.89
N ASN A 124 -24.33 4.83 -12.83
CA ASN A 124 -25.18 4.59 -14.01
C ASN A 124 -25.70 5.87 -14.69
N GLY A 125 -25.37 7.05 -14.16
CA GLY A 125 -25.93 8.34 -14.58
C GLY A 125 -26.93 8.96 -13.59
N LYS A 126 -27.47 8.16 -12.66
CA LYS A 126 -28.46 8.57 -11.64
C LYS A 126 -28.01 8.28 -10.21
N GLU A 127 -27.37 7.15 -9.97
CA GLU A 127 -26.93 6.69 -8.65
C GLU A 127 -25.67 5.82 -8.75
N TRP A 128 -25.08 5.50 -7.60
CA TRP A 128 -23.91 4.66 -7.45
C TRP A 128 -24.25 3.30 -6.85
N LYS A 129 -23.55 2.25 -7.28
CA LYS A 129 -23.55 0.93 -6.64
C LYS A 129 -22.12 0.41 -6.44
N ILE A 130 -21.87 -0.19 -5.28
CA ILE A 130 -20.53 -0.63 -4.86
C ILE A 130 -20.40 -2.16 -5.00
N TYR A 131 -19.26 -2.59 -5.52
CA TYR A 131 -18.86 -4.00 -5.64
C TYR A 131 -17.55 -4.23 -4.88
N ASP A 132 -17.60 -5.06 -3.84
CA ASP A 132 -16.48 -5.36 -2.94
C ASP A 132 -16.27 -6.89 -2.83
N ARG A 133 -15.46 -7.36 -1.89
CA ARG A 133 -15.30 -8.81 -1.68
C ARG A 133 -16.58 -9.53 -1.27
N LYS A 134 -17.51 -8.85 -0.61
CA LYS A 134 -18.76 -9.44 -0.11
C LYS A 134 -19.73 -9.76 -1.24
N ASN A 135 -19.65 -9.08 -2.39
CA ASN A 135 -20.62 -9.30 -3.48
C ASN A 135 -20.04 -9.63 -4.88
N ALA A 136 -18.77 -9.33 -5.19
CA ALA A 136 -18.21 -9.65 -6.52
C ALA A 136 -16.68 -9.74 -6.68
N LEU A 137 -15.87 -9.06 -5.86
CA LEU A 137 -14.42 -8.95 -6.10
C LEU A 137 -13.59 -9.98 -5.31
N PRO A 138 -12.36 -10.33 -5.76
CA PRO A 138 -11.45 -11.17 -4.98
C PRO A 138 -10.64 -10.36 -3.94
N GLY A 139 -10.54 -9.04 -4.09
CA GLY A 139 -9.84 -8.10 -3.19
C GLY A 139 -10.53 -6.74 -3.10
N ASP A 140 -10.37 -6.00 -2.00
CA ASP A 140 -11.08 -4.73 -1.73
C ASP A 140 -10.36 -3.50 -2.27
N ARG A 141 -9.02 -3.49 -2.27
CA ARG A 141 -8.25 -2.45 -2.96
C ARG A 141 -8.36 -2.69 -4.47
N VAL A 142 -8.78 -1.68 -5.21
CA VAL A 142 -8.80 -1.65 -6.69
C VAL A 142 -7.74 -0.68 -7.18
N VAL A 143 -6.88 -1.12 -8.11
CA VAL A 143 -5.72 -0.34 -8.58
C VAL A 143 -5.80 0.09 -10.04
N ASP A 144 -6.54 -0.64 -10.88
CA ASP A 144 -6.70 -0.32 -12.30
C ASP A 144 -8.00 -0.96 -12.86
N ILE A 145 -8.58 -0.36 -13.89
CA ILE A 145 -9.81 -0.81 -14.56
C ILE A 145 -9.68 -0.61 -16.08
N ALA A 146 -9.80 -1.68 -16.87
CA ALA A 146 -9.82 -1.60 -18.33
C ALA A 146 -11.09 -2.21 -18.91
N VAL A 147 -11.52 -1.66 -20.05
CA VAL A 147 -12.75 -2.04 -20.75
C VAL A 147 -12.38 -2.60 -22.11
N SER A 148 -12.86 -3.82 -22.40
CA SER A 148 -12.59 -4.47 -23.68
C SER A 148 -13.30 -3.74 -24.82
N PRO A 149 -12.57 -3.15 -25.80
CA PRO A 149 -13.18 -2.45 -26.93
C PRO A 149 -13.90 -3.41 -27.89
N VAL A 150 -13.65 -4.71 -27.78
CA VAL A 150 -14.24 -5.76 -28.65
C VAL A 150 -15.44 -6.46 -28.00
N THR A 151 -15.43 -6.65 -26.68
CA THR A 151 -16.43 -7.50 -26.00
C THR A 151 -17.29 -6.77 -24.98
N GLY A 152 -16.88 -5.59 -24.51
CA GLY A 152 -17.51 -4.94 -23.35
C GLY A 152 -17.32 -5.70 -22.03
N GLU A 153 -16.37 -6.63 -21.95
CA GLU A 153 -15.84 -7.15 -20.69
C GLU A 153 -15.16 -6.00 -19.93
N VAL A 154 -15.43 -5.86 -18.62
CA VAL A 154 -14.73 -4.90 -17.73
C VAL A 154 -13.82 -5.69 -16.81
N ALA A 155 -12.51 -5.42 -16.85
CA ALA A 155 -11.52 -6.06 -15.99
C ALA A 155 -11.09 -5.09 -14.88
N VAL A 156 -11.10 -5.56 -13.64
CA VAL A 156 -10.82 -4.79 -12.43
C VAL A 156 -9.64 -5.44 -11.71
N ALA A 157 -8.50 -4.75 -11.65
CA ALA A 157 -7.31 -5.21 -10.93
C ALA A 157 -7.46 -4.92 -9.43
N THR A 158 -7.28 -5.94 -8.60
CA THR A 158 -7.48 -5.86 -7.15
C THR A 158 -6.30 -6.44 -6.37
N SER A 159 -6.26 -6.13 -5.08
CA SER A 159 -5.40 -6.79 -4.07
C SER A 159 -5.48 -8.33 -4.01
N GLY A 160 -6.53 -8.94 -4.57
CA GLY A 160 -6.76 -10.39 -4.58
C GLY A 160 -6.65 -11.05 -5.97
N GLY A 161 -6.12 -10.34 -6.98
CA GLY A 161 -6.14 -10.77 -8.38
C GLY A 161 -7.06 -9.89 -9.24
N VAL A 162 -7.60 -10.42 -10.32
CA VAL A 162 -8.42 -9.66 -11.29
C VAL A 162 -9.86 -10.18 -11.28
N ALA A 163 -10.84 -9.29 -11.20
CA ALA A 163 -12.24 -9.63 -11.49
C ALA A 163 -12.58 -9.23 -12.93
N VAL A 164 -13.24 -10.09 -13.71
CA VAL A 164 -13.72 -9.75 -15.05
C VAL A 164 -15.24 -9.85 -15.08
N TYR A 165 -15.92 -8.74 -15.35
CA TYR A 165 -17.37 -8.70 -15.56
C TYR A 165 -17.69 -8.86 -17.05
N ASP A 166 -18.39 -9.95 -17.42
CA ASP A 166 -18.98 -10.08 -18.76
C ASP A 166 -20.38 -9.46 -18.75
N SER A 167 -20.51 -8.30 -19.41
CA SER A 167 -21.73 -7.52 -19.45
C SER A 167 -22.84 -8.09 -20.34
N ARG A 168 -22.57 -9.19 -21.08
CA ARG A 168 -23.51 -9.95 -21.91
C ARG A 168 -24.11 -11.13 -21.13
N GLU A 169 -23.27 -11.82 -20.35
CA GLU A 169 -23.67 -12.99 -19.55
C GLU A 169 -24.09 -12.63 -18.11
N GLY A 170 -23.85 -11.38 -17.69
CA GLY A 170 -24.21 -10.87 -16.36
C GLY A 170 -23.50 -11.63 -15.24
N ARG A 171 -22.20 -11.90 -15.41
CA ARG A 171 -21.40 -12.65 -14.43
C ARG A 171 -20.01 -12.05 -14.22
N TRP A 172 -19.46 -12.37 -13.05
CA TRP A 172 -18.09 -12.09 -12.66
C TRP A 172 -17.26 -13.38 -12.71
N ASP A 173 -16.09 -13.30 -13.33
CA ASP A 173 -15.06 -14.33 -13.29
C ASP A 173 -13.85 -13.80 -12.50
N CYS A 174 -13.59 -14.35 -11.32
CA CYS A 174 -12.40 -14.03 -10.52
C CYS A 174 -11.18 -14.83 -11.00
N LEU A 175 -10.05 -14.14 -11.23
CA LEU A 175 -8.79 -14.67 -11.75
C LEU A 175 -7.66 -14.39 -10.75
N ASN A 176 -6.99 -15.45 -10.29
CA ASN A 176 -5.83 -15.38 -9.40
C ASN A 176 -4.74 -16.39 -9.86
N ARG A 177 -3.66 -16.58 -9.09
CA ARG A 177 -2.57 -17.52 -9.39
C ARG A 177 -3.03 -18.94 -9.74
N SER A 178 -4.09 -19.46 -9.12
CA SER A 178 -4.63 -20.79 -9.45
C SER A 178 -5.26 -20.86 -10.84
N ASN A 179 -5.72 -19.72 -11.37
CA ASN A 179 -6.24 -19.58 -12.73
C ASN A 179 -5.12 -19.25 -13.75
N GLY A 180 -3.86 -19.34 -13.35
CA GLY A 180 -2.68 -19.16 -14.19
C GLY A 180 -2.08 -17.76 -14.20
N LEU A 181 -2.51 -16.84 -13.32
CA LEU A 181 -1.77 -15.59 -13.10
C LEU A 181 -0.37 -15.88 -12.53
N TYR A 182 0.62 -15.05 -12.86
CA TYR A 182 1.94 -15.17 -12.24
C TYR A 182 1.93 -14.70 -10.77
N SER A 183 1.15 -13.65 -10.48
CA SER A 183 0.97 -13.07 -9.14
C SER A 183 -0.43 -12.50 -9.02
N ASP A 184 -0.97 -12.47 -7.81
CA ASP A 184 -2.24 -11.78 -7.52
C ASP A 184 -2.03 -10.25 -7.44
N GLN A 185 -0.78 -9.79 -7.25
CA GLN A 185 -0.42 -8.37 -7.35
C GLN A 185 -0.30 -7.95 -8.83
N VAL A 186 -1.45 -7.61 -9.43
CA VAL A 186 -1.53 -6.88 -10.70
C VAL A 186 -1.49 -5.38 -10.38
N GLN A 187 -0.66 -4.62 -11.11
CA GLN A 187 -0.49 -3.18 -10.93
C GLN A 187 -1.27 -2.36 -11.95
N SER A 188 -1.37 -2.87 -13.18
CA SER A 188 -2.13 -2.26 -14.27
C SER A 188 -2.56 -3.34 -15.27
N LEU A 189 -3.66 -3.11 -16.00
CA LEU A 189 -4.19 -4.03 -16.99
C LEU A 189 -4.78 -3.29 -18.19
N GLU A 190 -4.85 -3.98 -19.33
CA GLU A 190 -5.30 -3.37 -20.59
C GLU A 190 -5.87 -4.43 -21.54
N PHE A 191 -6.86 -4.06 -22.34
CA PHE A 191 -7.33 -4.90 -23.44
C PHE A 191 -6.74 -4.44 -24.77
N ASP A 192 -6.13 -5.35 -25.51
CA ASP A 192 -5.68 -5.00 -26.87
C ASP A 192 -6.82 -4.98 -27.89
N ALA A 193 -6.52 -4.46 -29.08
CA ALA A 193 -7.46 -4.37 -30.21
C ALA A 193 -8.01 -5.73 -30.71
N ARG A 194 -7.56 -6.86 -30.16
CA ARG A 194 -8.08 -8.22 -30.42
C ARG A 194 -8.90 -8.78 -29.24
N GLY A 195 -9.15 -7.97 -28.21
CA GLY A 195 -9.85 -8.38 -26.99
C GLY A 195 -9.02 -9.26 -26.05
N ARG A 196 -7.69 -9.33 -26.21
CA ARG A 196 -6.82 -10.06 -25.27
C ARG A 196 -6.52 -9.18 -24.07
N LEU A 197 -6.65 -9.75 -22.88
CA LEU A 197 -6.32 -9.07 -21.62
C LEU A 197 -4.83 -9.18 -21.35
N TRP A 198 -4.17 -8.05 -21.20
CA TRP A 198 -2.77 -7.91 -20.79
C TRP A 198 -2.70 -7.41 -19.35
N LEU A 199 -1.74 -7.93 -18.58
CA LEU A 199 -1.52 -7.56 -17.18
C LEU A 199 -0.06 -7.14 -16.98
N ALA A 200 0.15 -6.02 -16.31
CA ALA A 200 1.42 -5.63 -15.72
C ALA A 200 1.41 -6.00 -14.22
N TYR A 201 2.27 -6.93 -13.81
CA TYR A 201 2.35 -7.36 -12.41
C TYR A 201 3.29 -6.46 -11.60
N SER A 202 2.97 -6.21 -10.33
CA SER A 202 3.78 -5.36 -9.44
C SER A 202 5.22 -5.86 -9.24
N CYS A 203 5.45 -7.17 -9.39
CA CYS A 203 6.77 -7.84 -9.32
C CYS A 203 6.96 -8.96 -10.34
N GLY A 204 6.09 -9.08 -11.35
CA GLY A 204 5.99 -10.29 -12.18
C GLY A 204 6.26 -10.11 -13.67
N GLY A 205 6.66 -8.92 -14.11
CA GLY A 205 6.70 -8.62 -15.54
C GLY A 205 5.28 -8.56 -16.13
N VAL A 206 5.08 -9.18 -17.28
CA VAL A 206 3.85 -9.04 -18.10
C VAL A 206 3.17 -10.39 -18.30
N GLY A 207 1.84 -10.44 -18.13
CA GLY A 207 1.00 -11.58 -18.52
C GLY A 207 0.07 -11.24 -19.68
N MET A 208 -0.23 -12.22 -20.54
CA MET A 208 -1.22 -12.12 -21.62
C MET A 208 -2.21 -13.29 -21.54
N ARG A 209 -3.52 -12.99 -21.48
CA ARG A 209 -4.61 -13.96 -21.57
C ARG A 209 -4.96 -14.20 -23.05
N THR A 210 -4.93 -15.45 -23.48
CA THR A 210 -5.36 -15.88 -24.81
C THR A 210 -6.45 -16.94 -24.70
N ARG A 211 -7.22 -17.17 -25.77
CA ARG A 211 -8.10 -18.34 -25.90
C ARG A 211 -7.46 -19.34 -26.87
N LYS A 212 -7.33 -20.60 -26.45
CA LYS A 212 -6.89 -21.73 -27.28
C LYS A 212 -7.84 -22.90 -27.04
N GLU A 213 -8.39 -23.49 -28.10
CA GLU A 213 -9.30 -24.65 -28.00
C GLU A 213 -10.48 -24.41 -27.03
N GLY A 214 -11.03 -23.19 -27.04
CA GLY A 214 -12.12 -22.76 -26.15
C GLY A 214 -11.73 -22.47 -24.69
N LYS A 215 -10.49 -22.78 -24.27
CA LYS A 215 -9.99 -22.53 -22.91
C LYS A 215 -9.10 -21.29 -22.86
N PHE A 216 -9.11 -20.59 -21.72
CA PHE A 216 -8.15 -19.51 -21.48
C PHE A 216 -6.77 -20.08 -21.15
N GLN A 217 -5.71 -19.45 -21.68
CA GLN A 217 -4.31 -19.76 -21.39
C GLN A 217 -3.51 -18.47 -21.18
N TRP A 218 -2.58 -18.51 -20.24
CA TRP A 218 -1.70 -17.40 -19.90
C TRP A 218 -0.30 -17.59 -20.48
N THR A 219 0.25 -16.55 -21.09
CA THR A 219 1.67 -16.45 -21.43
C THR A 219 2.30 -15.34 -20.60
N HIS A 220 3.41 -15.62 -19.92
CA HIS A 220 4.11 -14.63 -19.08
C HIS A 220 5.48 -14.29 -19.70
N HIS A 221 5.88 -13.03 -19.60
CA HIS A 221 7.18 -12.53 -20.06
C HIS A 221 7.85 -11.71 -18.95
N GLN A 222 9.12 -11.99 -18.68
CA GLN A 222 9.87 -11.42 -17.57
C GLN A 222 11.26 -10.97 -18.01
N ALA A 223 11.75 -9.90 -17.40
CA ALA A 223 13.19 -9.64 -17.34
C ALA A 223 13.87 -10.77 -16.56
N PRO A 224 15.12 -11.14 -16.90
CA PRO A 224 15.97 -11.87 -15.98
C PRO A 224 16.03 -11.12 -14.64
N TRP A 225 15.85 -11.83 -13.52
CA TRP A 225 16.20 -11.25 -12.23
C TRP A 225 17.71 -11.14 -12.16
N TYR A 226 18.25 -9.95 -12.42
CA TYR A 226 19.68 -9.69 -12.49
C TYR A 226 20.45 -10.07 -11.17
N TRP A 227 19.73 -10.34 -10.07
CA TRP A 227 20.21 -10.94 -8.81
C TRP A 227 20.14 -12.48 -8.71
N ASP A 228 20.32 -13.24 -9.79
CA ASP A 228 20.43 -14.71 -9.79
C ASP A 228 21.25 -15.18 -11.02
N ARG A 229 22.28 -16.03 -10.96
CA ARG A 229 22.91 -16.69 -9.81
C ARG A 229 24.06 -15.89 -9.19
N ASN A 230 24.89 -15.24 -10.03
CA ASN A 230 26.18 -14.64 -9.65
C ASN A 230 26.06 -13.23 -9.02
N GLN A 231 24.84 -12.73 -8.88
CA GLN A 231 24.50 -11.55 -8.06
C GLN A 231 25.11 -10.21 -8.52
N TYR A 232 25.33 -10.06 -9.82
CA TYR A 232 25.80 -8.81 -10.41
C TYR A 232 24.64 -7.96 -10.95
N ILE A 233 24.35 -6.86 -10.24
CA ILE A 233 23.51 -5.71 -10.64
C ILE A 233 21.99 -5.99 -10.62
N ARG A 234 21.16 -4.94 -10.44
CA ARG A 234 19.69 -5.02 -10.25
C ARG A 234 18.84 -4.88 -11.51
N GLN A 235 19.47 -4.50 -12.60
CA GLN A 235 18.85 -3.91 -13.79
C GLN A 235 19.84 -3.99 -14.96
N PRO A 236 19.42 -3.82 -16.22
CA PRO A 236 20.37 -3.87 -17.32
C PRO A 236 21.41 -2.74 -17.23
N GLU A 237 22.68 -3.06 -17.48
CA GLU A 237 23.76 -2.05 -17.57
C GLU A 237 23.52 -1.04 -18.69
N ASN A 238 22.97 -1.52 -19.82
CA ASN A 238 22.82 -0.75 -21.04
C ASN A 238 21.57 0.11 -21.02
N SER A 239 21.66 1.27 -21.66
CA SER A 239 20.57 2.22 -21.90
C SER A 239 19.40 1.66 -22.75
N SER A 240 19.63 0.62 -23.53
CA SER A 240 18.62 -0.07 -24.35
C SER A 240 19.04 -1.53 -24.61
N GLY A 241 18.10 -2.36 -25.06
CA GLY A 241 18.35 -3.79 -25.32
C GLY A 241 17.07 -4.57 -25.61
N GLU A 242 17.14 -5.90 -25.52
CA GLU A 242 16.02 -6.82 -25.72
C GLU A 242 15.35 -7.23 -24.39
N GLY A 243 14.06 -7.56 -24.45
CA GLY A 243 13.26 -7.94 -23.28
C GLY A 243 12.71 -6.74 -22.49
N LEU A 244 12.30 -6.99 -21.24
CA LEU A 244 11.90 -5.96 -20.28
C LEU A 244 13.13 -5.43 -19.49
N PRO A 245 13.15 -4.15 -19.08
CA PRO A 245 14.24 -3.61 -18.25
C PRO A 245 14.03 -3.85 -16.74
N SER A 246 12.84 -4.26 -16.33
CA SER A 246 12.48 -4.64 -14.97
C SER A 246 11.20 -5.48 -14.95
N ASN A 247 11.05 -6.30 -13.89
CA ASN A 247 9.79 -6.99 -13.55
C ASN A 247 8.87 -6.17 -12.66
N LEU A 248 9.30 -4.97 -12.23
CA LEU A 248 8.51 -4.02 -11.45
C LEU A 248 7.75 -3.10 -12.41
N CYS A 249 6.61 -3.57 -12.91
CA CYS A 249 5.77 -2.84 -13.86
C CYS A 249 4.82 -1.88 -13.12
N ASN A 250 4.47 -0.77 -13.79
CA ASN A 250 3.66 0.32 -13.25
C ASN A 250 2.42 0.60 -14.11
N ALA A 251 2.57 0.60 -15.43
CA ALA A 251 1.51 0.86 -16.40
C ALA A 251 1.66 -0.06 -17.61
N ILE A 252 0.56 -0.39 -18.28
CA ILE A 252 0.56 -1.10 -19.57
C ILE A 252 -0.43 -0.42 -20.53
N LEU A 253 -0.07 -0.35 -21.81
CA LEU A 253 -0.87 0.32 -22.84
C LEU A 253 -0.83 -0.47 -24.15
N SER A 254 -1.99 -0.65 -24.78
CA SER A 254 -2.10 -1.20 -26.14
C SER A 254 -2.24 -0.06 -27.13
N LEU A 255 -1.26 0.10 -28.03
CA LEU A 255 -1.37 1.09 -29.10
C LEU A 255 -2.38 0.66 -30.16
N LYS A 256 -2.97 1.64 -30.87
CA LYS A 256 -3.82 1.44 -32.05
C LYS A 256 -3.17 0.58 -33.14
N ASN A 257 -1.84 0.56 -33.21
CA ASN A 257 -1.08 -0.27 -34.15
C ASN A 257 -0.92 -1.75 -33.71
N GLY A 258 -1.38 -2.13 -32.51
CA GLY A 258 -1.27 -3.49 -31.95
C GLY A 258 0.04 -3.82 -31.24
N SER A 259 0.91 -2.84 -31.05
CA SER A 259 2.09 -2.94 -30.16
C SER A 259 1.69 -2.71 -28.70
N ILE A 260 2.41 -3.32 -27.77
CA ILE A 260 2.19 -3.15 -26.33
C ILE A 260 3.36 -2.37 -25.73
N ILE A 261 3.06 -1.38 -24.89
CA ILE A 261 4.06 -0.62 -24.14
C ILE A 261 3.86 -0.86 -22.65
N VAL A 262 4.96 -0.97 -21.91
CA VAL A 262 4.96 -1.23 -20.47
C VAL A 262 5.87 -0.24 -19.76
N GLY A 263 5.30 0.55 -18.86
CA GLY A 263 6.02 1.40 -17.92
C GLY A 263 6.56 0.57 -16.76
N THR A 264 7.82 0.76 -16.41
CA THR A 264 8.46 0.06 -15.28
C THR A 264 9.23 1.04 -14.40
N CYS A 265 9.74 0.58 -13.25
CA CYS A 265 10.64 1.37 -12.41
C CYS A 265 12.01 1.68 -13.08
N ASN A 266 12.34 1.00 -14.19
CA ASN A 266 13.61 1.08 -14.93
C ASN A 266 13.37 1.35 -16.43
N GLY A 267 12.45 2.24 -16.77
CA GLY A 267 12.17 2.70 -18.13
C GLY A 267 11.03 1.94 -18.81
N LEU A 268 10.96 2.07 -20.13
CA LEU A 268 9.91 1.48 -20.96
C LEU A 268 10.35 0.15 -21.56
N ALA A 269 9.39 -0.77 -21.70
CA ALA A 269 9.48 -1.88 -22.63
C ALA A 269 8.45 -1.72 -23.76
N PHE A 270 8.84 -2.14 -24.97
CA PHE A 270 8.04 -2.10 -26.17
C PHE A 270 7.96 -3.51 -26.75
N ARG A 271 6.75 -4.00 -27.00
CA ARG A 271 6.49 -5.24 -27.74
C ARG A 271 5.99 -4.88 -29.13
N SER A 272 6.75 -5.24 -30.15
CA SER A 272 6.32 -5.09 -31.55
C SER A 272 5.08 -5.92 -31.87
N VAL A 273 4.41 -5.61 -32.98
CA VAL A 273 3.35 -6.46 -33.55
C VAL A 273 3.82 -7.90 -33.83
N THR A 274 5.09 -8.09 -34.18
CA THR A 274 5.74 -9.40 -34.37
C THR A 274 6.06 -10.13 -33.05
N GLY A 275 5.92 -9.45 -31.91
CA GLY A 275 6.12 -10.01 -30.58
C GLY A 275 7.54 -9.92 -30.01
N LYS A 276 8.45 -9.21 -30.69
CA LYS A 276 9.78 -8.92 -30.14
C LYS A 276 9.67 -7.86 -29.05
N TRP A 277 10.32 -8.10 -27.92
CA TRP A 277 10.45 -7.14 -26.82
C TRP A 277 11.78 -6.40 -26.90
N THR A 278 11.75 -5.08 -26.73
CA THR A 278 12.92 -4.21 -26.55
C THR A 278 12.65 -3.19 -25.45
N TYR A 279 13.70 -2.62 -24.86
CA TYR A 279 13.56 -1.63 -23.79
C TYR A 279 14.38 -0.35 -24.02
N LEU A 280 13.95 0.73 -23.37
CA LEU A 280 14.62 2.03 -23.33
C LEU A 280 14.66 2.56 -21.89
N ARG A 281 15.84 3.00 -21.44
CA ARG A 281 16.10 3.56 -20.11
C ARG A 281 16.01 5.10 -20.09
N GLY A 282 15.85 5.64 -18.88
CA GLY A 282 15.94 7.08 -18.62
C GLY A 282 17.36 7.59 -18.43
N ARG A 283 17.54 8.91 -18.45
CA ARG A 283 18.84 9.59 -18.31
C ARG A 283 19.57 9.28 -16.98
N ASP A 284 18.86 8.82 -15.96
CA ASP A 284 19.36 8.44 -14.63
C ASP A 284 19.96 7.02 -14.52
N TYR A 285 19.84 6.19 -15.58
CA TYR A 285 20.27 4.78 -15.54
C TYR A 285 21.74 4.60 -15.13
N GLN A 286 22.63 5.52 -15.52
CA GLN A 286 24.05 5.44 -15.17
C GLN A 286 24.29 5.65 -13.68
N ASP A 287 23.57 6.57 -13.05
CA ASP A 287 23.73 6.84 -11.62
C ASP A 287 23.10 5.74 -10.78
N LYS A 288 21.96 5.18 -11.22
CA LYS A 288 21.42 3.93 -10.64
C LYS A 288 22.42 2.77 -10.72
N ASN A 289 23.07 2.58 -11.88
CA ASN A 289 24.09 1.54 -12.02
C ASN A 289 25.34 1.78 -11.16
N ARG A 290 25.76 3.03 -10.95
CA ARG A 290 26.90 3.38 -10.06
C ARG A 290 26.59 3.17 -8.59
N GLY A 291 25.33 3.42 -8.17
CA GLY A 291 24.89 3.28 -6.78
C GLY A 291 25.02 1.85 -6.24
N VAL A 292 24.84 0.85 -7.10
CA VAL A 292 24.93 -0.58 -6.72
C VAL A 292 26.38 -1.01 -6.53
N TYR A 293 26.81 -1.25 -5.29
CA TYR A 293 28.13 -1.82 -4.93
C TYR A 293 29.36 -1.14 -5.58
N LYS A 294 29.26 0.13 -6.02
CA LYS A 294 30.29 0.85 -6.80
C LYS A 294 30.63 0.18 -8.15
N ALA A 295 29.67 -0.53 -8.76
CA ALA A 295 29.85 -1.19 -10.04
C ALA A 295 30.25 -0.19 -11.14
N ARG A 296 31.21 -0.59 -11.99
CA ARG A 296 31.60 0.18 -13.19
C ARG A 296 30.82 -0.37 -14.40
N THR A 297 29.97 0.46 -15.00
CA THR A 297 29.24 0.11 -16.23
C THR A 297 30.17 -0.04 -17.43
N LYS A 298 29.88 -1.00 -18.31
CA LYS A 298 30.64 -1.18 -19.56
C LYS A 298 30.43 -0.03 -20.57
N GLU A 299 29.27 0.64 -20.58
CA GLU A 299 29.01 1.78 -21.48
C GLU A 299 29.79 3.07 -21.11
N GLY A 300 30.47 3.14 -19.96
CA GLY A 300 31.32 4.27 -19.58
C GLY A 300 30.60 5.63 -19.56
N LYS A 301 31.32 6.72 -19.90
CA LYS A 301 30.77 8.10 -20.01
C LYS A 301 30.21 8.40 -21.42
N LYS A 302 29.58 7.42 -22.08
CA LYS A 302 28.98 7.60 -23.42
C LYS A 302 27.95 8.73 -23.38
N LYS A 303 28.18 9.78 -24.18
CA LYS A 303 27.22 10.88 -24.34
C LYS A 303 26.13 10.44 -25.31
N PHE A 304 24.88 10.60 -24.90
CA PHE A 304 23.71 10.32 -25.74
C PHE A 304 23.14 11.65 -26.29
N PRO A 305 22.54 11.66 -27.49
CA PRO A 305 21.69 12.77 -27.94
C PRO A 305 20.57 13.05 -26.92
N ALA A 306 20.15 14.31 -26.80
CA ALA A 306 19.15 14.71 -25.79
C ALA A 306 17.80 13.98 -25.92
N ASN A 307 17.45 13.52 -27.12
CA ASN A 307 16.21 12.80 -27.45
C ASN A 307 16.34 11.26 -27.45
N ALA A 308 17.51 10.72 -27.12
CA ALA A 308 17.78 9.29 -27.24
C ALA A 308 17.44 8.46 -25.99
N LEU A 309 17.08 9.09 -24.86
CA LEU A 309 16.74 8.45 -23.58
C LEU A 309 15.53 9.14 -22.94
N LEU A 310 14.81 8.44 -22.07
CA LEU A 310 13.67 8.98 -21.32
C LEU A 310 14.12 10.03 -20.29
N SER A 311 13.20 10.89 -19.84
CA SER A 311 13.52 11.92 -18.84
C SER A 311 14.06 11.32 -17.54
N GLU A 312 13.45 10.24 -17.06
CA GLU A 312 13.93 9.35 -16.01
C GLU A 312 13.44 7.91 -16.26
N ASP A 313 13.96 6.95 -15.49
CA ASP A 313 13.57 5.54 -15.54
C ASP A 313 12.20 5.25 -14.88
N TYR A 314 11.77 6.02 -13.88
CA TYR A 314 10.57 5.67 -13.12
C TYR A 314 9.31 6.11 -13.87
N VAL A 315 8.83 5.26 -14.80
CA VAL A 315 7.61 5.53 -15.58
C VAL A 315 6.39 5.29 -14.71
N THR A 316 5.49 6.26 -14.62
CA THR A 316 4.29 6.20 -13.77
C THR A 316 3.03 5.88 -14.56
N THR A 317 2.87 6.46 -15.76
CA THR A 317 1.66 6.36 -16.58
C THR A 317 1.98 6.48 -18.07
N LEU A 318 1.04 6.07 -18.93
CA LEU A 318 1.16 6.01 -20.39
C LEU A 318 -0.17 6.43 -21.04
N ALA A 319 -0.11 7.19 -22.14
CA ALA A 319 -1.29 7.47 -22.97
C ALA A 319 -0.92 7.62 -24.45
N GLU A 320 -1.72 7.03 -25.36
CA GLU A 320 -1.59 7.28 -26.81
C GLU A 320 -2.58 8.38 -27.23
N THR A 321 -2.06 9.51 -27.69
CA THR A 321 -2.85 10.68 -28.12
C THR A 321 -2.65 10.95 -29.61
N LYS A 322 -3.40 11.90 -30.20
CA LYS A 322 -3.17 12.30 -31.60
C LYS A 322 -1.79 12.92 -31.86
N HIS A 323 -1.14 13.44 -30.80
CA HIS A 323 0.20 14.01 -30.84
C HIS A 323 1.32 12.95 -30.76
N GLY A 324 1.03 11.76 -30.25
CA GLY A 324 1.99 10.67 -30.06
C GLY A 324 1.83 9.94 -28.73
N LEU A 325 2.90 9.26 -28.29
CA LEU A 325 2.92 8.53 -27.03
C LEU A 325 3.36 9.45 -25.88
N TRP A 326 2.50 9.65 -24.90
CA TRP A 326 2.85 10.32 -23.66
C TRP A 326 3.31 9.34 -22.60
N VAL A 327 4.31 9.76 -21.83
CA VAL A 327 4.94 9.00 -20.76
C VAL A 327 5.03 9.90 -19.54
N GLY A 328 4.38 9.52 -18.44
CA GLY A 328 4.48 10.19 -17.15
C GLY A 328 5.64 9.66 -16.32
N PHE A 329 6.16 10.53 -15.44
CA PHE A 329 7.28 10.30 -14.56
C PHE A 329 6.98 10.78 -13.13
N ARG A 330 7.82 10.38 -12.17
CA ARG A 330 7.67 10.68 -10.74
C ARG A 330 8.49 11.89 -10.29
N GLU A 331 9.64 12.15 -10.89
CA GLU A 331 10.45 13.35 -10.61
C GLU A 331 10.66 14.27 -11.83
N LYS A 332 10.44 13.77 -13.05
CA LYS A 332 10.68 14.49 -14.32
C LYS A 332 9.44 14.72 -15.19
N GLY A 333 8.25 14.75 -14.58
CA GLY A 333 7.06 15.26 -15.25
C GLY A 333 6.51 14.35 -16.33
N ALA A 334 6.51 14.82 -17.57
CA ALA A 334 6.07 14.05 -18.73
C ALA A 334 7.06 14.16 -19.90
N ALA A 335 6.97 13.22 -20.84
CA ALA A 335 7.58 13.35 -22.16
C ALA A 335 6.62 12.85 -23.25
N LEU A 336 6.72 13.47 -24.43
CA LEU A 336 6.06 13.05 -25.65
C LEU A 336 7.07 12.31 -26.53
N LEU A 337 6.72 11.12 -26.99
CA LEU A 337 7.53 10.23 -27.83
C LEU A 337 6.84 9.98 -29.17
N ASP A 338 7.64 9.78 -30.21
CA ASP A 338 7.18 9.24 -31.50
C ASP A 338 6.88 7.73 -31.33
N PRO A 339 5.62 7.27 -31.52
CA PRO A 339 5.25 5.86 -31.34
C PRO A 339 5.82 4.92 -32.41
N LYS A 340 6.46 5.42 -33.46
CA LYS A 340 7.16 4.61 -34.49
C LYS A 340 8.63 4.43 -34.19
N THR A 341 9.32 5.48 -33.72
CA THR A 341 10.78 5.45 -33.48
C THR A 341 11.17 5.35 -32.00
N ASN A 342 10.21 5.49 -31.09
CA ASN A 342 10.38 5.57 -29.63
C ASN A 342 11.34 6.68 -29.15
N LYS A 343 11.65 7.65 -30.03
CA LYS A 343 12.48 8.81 -29.69
C LYS A 343 11.65 9.87 -28.98
N VAL A 344 12.28 10.59 -28.06
CA VAL A 344 11.65 11.68 -27.32
C VAL A 344 11.54 12.91 -28.22
N LEU A 345 10.34 13.45 -28.36
CA LEU A 345 10.03 14.65 -29.13
C LEU A 345 10.06 15.90 -28.24
N LYS A 346 9.43 15.83 -27.06
CA LYS A 346 9.38 16.92 -26.06
C LYS A 346 9.53 16.38 -24.64
N CYS A 347 10.12 17.17 -23.74
CA CYS A 347 10.19 16.89 -22.30
C CYS A 347 9.56 18.05 -21.52
N TYR A 348 8.76 17.71 -20.52
CA TYR A 348 8.08 18.62 -19.60
C TYR A 348 8.66 18.39 -18.19
N ASP A 349 9.97 18.63 -18.03
CA ASP A 349 10.76 18.17 -16.88
C ASP A 349 11.02 19.26 -15.81
N GLY A 350 10.11 20.25 -15.73
CA GLY A 350 10.20 21.37 -14.78
C GLY A 350 11.31 22.38 -15.10
N GLY A 351 12.02 22.20 -16.21
CA GLY A 351 13.03 23.12 -16.72
C GLY A 351 12.43 24.33 -17.44
N ARG A 352 13.31 25.23 -17.91
CA ARG A 352 12.93 26.53 -18.51
C ARG A 352 12.06 26.45 -19.77
N ASN A 353 12.07 25.33 -20.50
CA ASN A 353 11.42 25.24 -21.80
C ASN A 353 9.93 24.84 -21.68
N HIS A 354 9.61 23.98 -20.72
CA HIS A 354 8.27 23.44 -20.49
C HIS A 354 8.07 23.19 -18.98
N PRO A 355 7.90 24.25 -18.17
CA PRO A 355 7.70 24.12 -16.74
C PRO A 355 6.35 23.47 -16.44
N ILE A 356 6.31 22.62 -15.41
CA ILE A 356 5.08 22.08 -14.83
C ILE A 356 5.10 22.29 -13.31
N PRO A 357 3.98 22.71 -12.68
CA PRO A 357 3.96 23.01 -11.24
C PRO A 357 4.30 21.83 -10.31
N CYS A 358 3.99 20.61 -10.72
CA CYS A 358 4.31 19.39 -9.99
C CYS A 358 4.84 18.32 -10.96
N SER A 359 5.99 17.71 -10.64
CA SER A 359 6.70 16.79 -11.52
C SER A 359 6.39 15.30 -11.31
N TYR A 360 5.47 14.97 -10.41
CA TYR A 360 4.93 13.61 -10.25
C TYR A 360 3.61 13.51 -11.01
N VAL A 361 3.67 13.11 -12.28
CA VAL A 361 2.50 12.87 -13.12
C VAL A 361 1.99 11.46 -12.85
N THR A 362 0.69 11.31 -12.63
CA THR A 362 0.02 10.06 -12.23
C THR A 362 -0.91 9.51 -13.31
N ALA A 363 -1.54 10.38 -14.08
CA ALA A 363 -2.38 10.01 -15.22
C ALA A 363 -2.30 11.04 -16.35
N ILE A 364 -2.67 10.65 -17.56
CA ILE A 364 -2.68 11.52 -18.74
C ILE A 364 -3.94 11.23 -19.56
N ALA A 365 -4.69 12.28 -19.92
CA ALA A 365 -5.90 12.17 -20.74
C ALA A 365 -5.87 13.18 -21.90
N GLU A 366 -6.41 12.79 -23.06
CA GLU A 366 -6.65 13.68 -24.19
C GLU A 366 -8.15 14.01 -24.27
N LEU A 367 -8.47 15.30 -24.27
CA LEU A 367 -9.80 15.81 -24.58
C LEU A 367 -10.05 15.83 -26.09
N ALA A 368 -11.32 15.87 -26.50
CA ALA A 368 -11.71 15.80 -27.92
C ALA A 368 -11.08 16.88 -28.81
N ASP A 369 -10.83 18.08 -28.26
CA ASP A 369 -10.15 19.19 -28.93
C ASP A 369 -8.64 18.93 -29.19
N GLY A 370 -8.07 17.91 -28.55
CA GLY A 370 -6.64 17.60 -28.55
C GLY A 370 -5.87 18.20 -27.39
N THR A 371 -6.54 18.80 -26.41
CA THR A 371 -5.90 19.25 -25.18
C THR A 371 -5.48 18.03 -24.36
N VAL A 372 -4.20 17.91 -24.08
CA VAL A 372 -3.63 16.84 -23.26
C VAL A 372 -3.43 17.35 -21.84
N LEU A 373 -4.10 16.69 -20.88
CA LEU A 373 -4.04 16.99 -19.47
C LEU A 373 -3.22 15.93 -18.73
N GLY A 374 -2.39 16.36 -17.78
CA GLY A 374 -1.70 15.50 -16.83
C GLY A 374 -2.31 15.62 -15.44
N GLY A 375 -2.76 14.52 -14.84
CA GLY A 375 -3.00 14.44 -13.41
C GLY A 375 -1.68 14.42 -12.64
N THR A 376 -1.58 15.16 -11.54
CA THR A 376 -0.36 15.22 -10.72
C THR A 376 -0.61 14.94 -9.24
N TYR A 377 0.35 14.30 -8.60
CA TYR A 377 0.29 14.00 -7.17
C TYR A 377 0.71 15.22 -6.33
N GLY A 378 -0.24 16.11 -6.06
CA GLY A 378 -0.11 17.27 -5.18
C GLY A 378 -0.26 18.63 -5.87
N GLY A 379 -0.29 18.66 -7.20
CA GLY A 379 -0.51 19.87 -8.01
C GLY A 379 -1.88 19.95 -8.68
N GLY A 380 -2.75 18.95 -8.54
CA GLY A 380 -3.99 18.85 -9.31
C GLY A 380 -3.74 18.41 -10.75
N ILE A 381 -4.57 18.87 -11.69
CA ILE A 381 -4.33 18.67 -13.13
C ILE A 381 -3.44 19.79 -13.70
N VAL A 382 -2.72 19.51 -14.78
CA VAL A 382 -1.90 20.47 -15.54
C VAL A 382 -2.14 20.30 -17.04
N CYS A 383 -1.99 21.36 -17.83
CA CYS A 383 -2.02 21.27 -19.29
C CYS A 383 -0.62 20.87 -19.80
N LEU A 384 -0.54 19.83 -20.62
CA LEU A 384 0.71 19.36 -21.22
C LEU A 384 0.82 19.78 -22.69
N GLU A 385 -0.28 19.80 -23.43
CA GLU A 385 -0.35 20.31 -24.79
C GLU A 385 -1.75 20.88 -25.04
N LYS A 386 -1.85 22.06 -25.68
CA LYS A 386 -3.12 22.73 -25.96
C LYS A 386 -3.77 22.18 -27.23
N GLY A 387 -5.08 21.95 -27.19
CA GLY A 387 -5.89 21.55 -28.34
C GLY A 387 -6.07 22.66 -29.37
N ALA A 388 -6.61 22.29 -30.53
CA ALA A 388 -6.90 23.21 -31.64
C ALA A 388 -8.39 23.55 -31.76
N GLU A 389 -9.26 22.80 -31.09
CA GLU A 389 -10.71 22.97 -31.17
C GLU A 389 -11.27 23.59 -29.87
N THR A 390 -12.57 23.81 -29.84
CA THR A 390 -13.27 24.32 -28.65
C THR A 390 -13.79 23.13 -27.85
N TRP A 391 -13.37 23.00 -26.59
CA TRP A 391 -13.86 21.97 -25.68
C TRP A 391 -15.40 22.07 -25.54
N LYS A 392 -16.10 21.02 -25.95
CA LYS A 392 -17.55 21.01 -26.21
C LYS A 392 -18.16 19.69 -25.77
N LYS A 393 -19.45 19.74 -25.41
CA LYS A 393 -20.24 18.54 -25.14
C LYS A 393 -20.43 17.74 -26.42
N LEU A 394 -20.13 16.45 -26.37
CA LEU A 394 -20.30 15.55 -27.51
C LEU A 394 -21.69 14.90 -27.47
N PRO A 395 -22.34 14.69 -28.63
CA PRO A 395 -23.60 13.95 -28.69
C PRO A 395 -23.33 12.47 -28.35
N VAL A 396 -23.89 12.01 -27.24
CA VAL A 396 -23.92 10.61 -26.82
C VAL A 396 -25.38 10.20 -26.69
N ALA A 397 -25.68 8.93 -26.94
CA ALA A 397 -26.99 8.38 -26.58
C ALA A 397 -27.24 8.65 -25.08
N GLU A 398 -28.42 9.15 -24.74
CA GLU A 398 -28.73 9.51 -23.35
C GLU A 398 -28.57 8.28 -22.44
N LEU A 399 -27.94 8.48 -21.28
CA LEU A 399 -27.73 7.47 -20.23
C LEU A 399 -29.03 7.15 -19.48
N HIS A 400 -30.08 6.79 -20.21
CA HIS A 400 -31.34 6.35 -19.63
C HIS A 400 -31.26 4.86 -19.30
N ASP A 401 -31.22 4.57 -18.00
CA ASP A 401 -31.41 3.24 -17.41
C ASP A 401 -30.41 2.16 -17.87
N SER A 402 -29.13 2.54 -18.00
CA SER A 402 -28.03 1.57 -18.04
C SER A 402 -28.02 0.74 -16.75
N ALA A 403 -28.62 -0.45 -16.81
CA ALA A 403 -28.71 -1.36 -15.68
C ALA A 403 -27.32 -1.68 -15.10
N PHE A 404 -27.22 -1.63 -13.77
CA PHE A 404 -26.00 -1.96 -13.05
C PHE A 404 -25.48 -3.37 -13.39
N PRO A 405 -24.18 -3.63 -13.19
CA PRO A 405 -23.66 -4.98 -13.15
C PRO A 405 -24.50 -5.90 -12.24
N GLY A 406 -24.65 -7.16 -12.65
CA GLY A 406 -25.11 -8.19 -11.73
C GLY A 406 -24.11 -8.33 -10.57
N GLU A 407 -24.57 -8.81 -9.42
CA GLU A 407 -23.63 -9.34 -8.41
C GLU A 407 -23.12 -10.72 -8.83
N GLU A 408 -22.11 -11.23 -8.13
CA GLU A 408 -21.68 -12.61 -8.35
C GLU A 408 -22.78 -13.60 -7.96
N LYS A 409 -22.97 -14.62 -8.80
CA LYS A 409 -23.96 -15.68 -8.59
C LYS A 409 -23.51 -16.57 -7.44
N ILE A 410 -24.39 -16.81 -6.47
CA ILE A 410 -24.09 -17.63 -5.29
C ILE A 410 -23.60 -19.01 -5.73
N VAL A 411 -22.46 -19.43 -5.19
CA VAL A 411 -21.94 -20.77 -5.39
C VAL A 411 -22.61 -21.72 -4.38
N SER A 412 -23.43 -22.64 -4.89
CA SER A 412 -24.06 -23.71 -4.12
C SER A 412 -23.05 -24.51 -3.27
N LEU A 413 -23.42 -24.93 -2.06
CA LEU A 413 -22.59 -25.75 -1.16
C LEU A 413 -21.97 -26.99 -1.84
N GLN A 414 -22.71 -27.68 -2.72
CA GLN A 414 -22.20 -28.84 -3.46
C GLN A 414 -20.97 -28.50 -4.33
N LYS A 415 -20.97 -27.36 -5.01
CA LYS A 415 -19.81 -26.87 -5.79
C LYS A 415 -18.64 -26.47 -4.89
N ILE A 416 -18.91 -25.87 -3.73
CA ILE A 416 -17.86 -25.55 -2.74
C ILE A 416 -17.18 -26.83 -2.24
N LYS A 417 -17.96 -27.88 -1.93
CA LYS A 417 -17.44 -29.21 -1.57
C LYS A 417 -16.62 -29.85 -2.70
N GLN A 418 -17.10 -29.83 -3.94
CA GLN A 418 -16.37 -30.33 -5.10
C GLN A 418 -15.03 -29.59 -5.32
N GLY A 419 -15.02 -28.27 -5.11
CA GLY A 419 -13.80 -27.47 -5.14
C GLY A 419 -12.81 -27.85 -4.03
N LEU A 420 -13.30 -28.08 -2.80
CA LEU A 420 -12.49 -28.54 -1.67
C LEU A 420 -11.85 -29.91 -1.95
N GLU A 421 -12.61 -30.90 -2.43
CA GLU A 421 -12.05 -32.23 -2.77
C GLU A 421 -11.00 -32.13 -3.87
N SER A 422 -11.24 -31.31 -4.89
CA SER A 422 -10.25 -31.02 -5.93
C SER A 422 -8.97 -30.40 -5.35
N CYS A 423 -9.07 -29.60 -4.29
CA CYS A 423 -7.92 -28.99 -3.62
C CYS A 423 -7.18 -29.96 -2.68
N LYS A 424 -7.88 -30.91 -2.04
CA LYS A 424 -7.29 -31.93 -1.16
C LYS A 424 -6.38 -32.92 -1.92
N ALA A 425 -6.57 -33.08 -3.23
CA ALA A 425 -5.84 -34.02 -4.08
C ALA A 425 -4.44 -33.57 -4.55
N VAL A 426 -4.00 -32.34 -4.23
CA VAL A 426 -2.74 -31.76 -4.75
C VAL A 426 -1.54 -32.10 -3.84
N GLU A 427 -0.41 -32.44 -4.46
CA GLU A 427 0.84 -32.78 -3.75
C GLU A 427 1.46 -31.58 -2.99
N LYS A 428 2.29 -31.89 -1.97
CA LYS A 428 2.95 -30.87 -1.15
C LYS A 428 4.07 -30.17 -1.92
N SER A 429 4.01 -28.84 -2.01
CA SER A 429 5.13 -28.02 -2.46
C SER A 429 6.32 -28.07 -1.48
N SER A 430 7.53 -27.95 -2.02
CA SER A 430 8.80 -27.92 -1.27
C SER A 430 9.25 -26.50 -0.88
N GLN A 431 8.44 -25.46 -1.16
CA GLN A 431 8.82 -24.07 -0.86
C GLN A 431 8.72 -23.77 0.64
N SER A 432 9.81 -23.25 1.23
CA SER A 432 9.88 -22.92 2.66
C SER A 432 9.31 -21.54 3.03
N CYS A 433 8.98 -20.71 2.04
CA CYS A 433 8.33 -19.42 2.22
C CYS A 433 7.55 -19.06 0.95
N VAL A 434 6.31 -18.61 1.12
CA VAL A 434 5.39 -18.24 0.04
C VAL A 434 4.68 -16.93 0.38
N TYR A 435 4.48 -16.07 -0.62
CA TYR A 435 3.63 -14.88 -0.43
C TYR A 435 2.16 -15.30 -0.48
N GLN A 436 1.40 -15.02 0.58
CA GLN A 436 -0.02 -15.32 0.66
C GLN A 436 -0.83 -14.28 -0.12
N GLY A 437 -0.60 -12.99 0.16
CA GLY A 437 -1.43 -11.88 -0.32
C GLY A 437 -1.29 -10.66 0.59
N GLU A 438 -2.22 -9.72 0.46
CA GLU A 438 -2.24 -8.46 1.20
C GLU A 438 -3.60 -8.17 1.83
N ASP A 439 -3.59 -7.39 2.91
CA ASP A 439 -4.80 -6.93 3.60
C ASP A 439 -4.69 -5.43 3.86
N TRP A 440 -5.62 -4.68 3.27
CA TRP A 440 -5.82 -3.23 3.38
C TRP A 440 -7.04 -2.87 4.26
N SER A 441 -7.74 -3.88 4.77
CA SER A 441 -9.06 -3.74 5.39
C SER A 441 -8.99 -3.73 6.93
N THR A 442 -8.09 -4.52 7.53
CA THR A 442 -7.96 -4.59 9.00
C THR A 442 -7.39 -3.31 9.62
N LEU A 443 -6.74 -2.45 8.81
CA LEU A 443 -6.04 -1.23 9.27
C LEU A 443 -5.06 -1.55 10.42
N GLY A 444 -4.87 -0.64 11.39
CA GLY A 444 -3.99 -0.85 12.53
C GLY A 444 -4.48 -1.84 13.61
N ASN A 445 -5.61 -2.54 13.41
CA ASN A 445 -6.28 -3.38 14.42
C ASN A 445 -5.77 -4.84 14.39
N TRP A 446 -4.52 -5.04 14.81
CA TRP A 446 -3.83 -6.32 14.65
C TRP A 446 -4.09 -7.35 15.77
N CYS A 447 -4.36 -6.95 17.02
CA CYS A 447 -4.31 -7.86 18.17
C CYS A 447 -5.21 -9.10 17.98
N GLU A 448 -4.67 -10.29 18.24
CA GLU A 448 -5.27 -11.61 18.00
C GLU A 448 -5.63 -11.96 16.53
N ARG A 449 -5.98 -11.00 15.68
CA ARG A 449 -6.16 -11.21 14.23
C ARG A 449 -4.83 -11.50 13.53
N TYR A 450 -3.76 -10.91 14.05
CA TYR A 450 -2.35 -11.09 13.70
C TYR A 450 -1.51 -11.17 14.99
N GLY A 451 -0.28 -11.67 14.89
CA GLY A 451 0.70 -11.62 15.98
C GLY A 451 0.46 -12.58 17.14
N GLN A 452 -0.33 -13.65 16.96
CA GLN A 452 -0.77 -14.55 18.05
C GLN A 452 0.35 -15.27 18.82
N SER A 453 1.57 -15.35 18.26
CA SER A 453 2.75 -15.86 18.97
C SER A 453 3.76 -14.75 19.29
N TYR A 454 3.86 -13.76 18.41
CA TYR A 454 4.80 -12.66 18.55
C TYR A 454 4.33 -11.44 17.76
N ALA A 455 4.34 -10.27 18.39
CA ALA A 455 4.10 -8.99 17.74
C ALA A 455 5.20 -7.99 18.10
N TYR A 456 5.66 -7.24 17.09
CA TYR A 456 6.74 -6.27 17.23
C TYR A 456 6.35 -4.98 16.51
N LEU A 457 6.11 -3.92 17.29
CA LEU A 457 5.96 -2.56 16.77
C LEU A 457 7.37 -1.97 16.61
N CYS A 458 7.68 -1.39 15.46
CA CYS A 458 9.06 -1.14 15.05
C CYS A 458 9.75 0.10 15.69
N ALA A 459 9.61 0.31 17.01
CA ALA A 459 10.14 1.45 17.75
C ALA A 459 11.54 1.23 18.41
N ILE A 460 12.17 2.30 18.87
CA ILE A 460 13.16 2.26 19.99
C ILE A 460 12.32 2.34 21.28
N ASN A 461 12.37 1.28 22.08
CA ASN A 461 11.83 1.21 23.45
C ASN A 461 10.41 1.77 23.66
N SER A 462 9.39 1.15 23.06
CA SER A 462 8.08 0.84 23.68
C SER A 462 6.96 0.72 22.63
N PRO A 463 5.98 -0.17 22.81
CA PRO A 463 5.92 -1.22 23.82
C PRO A 463 6.87 -2.37 23.49
N SER A 464 7.03 -3.26 24.45
CA SER A 464 7.89 -4.43 24.37
C SER A 464 7.60 -5.29 23.12
N ASP A 465 8.58 -6.09 22.69
CA ASP A 465 8.30 -7.35 21.98
C ASP A 465 7.13 -8.05 22.70
N VAL A 466 5.93 -8.09 22.10
CA VAL A 466 4.78 -8.72 22.74
C VAL A 466 4.91 -10.22 22.45
N VAL A 467 5.64 -10.89 23.34
CA VAL A 467 5.94 -12.33 23.26
C VAL A 467 4.82 -13.09 23.97
N TYR A 468 3.97 -13.73 23.15
CA TYR A 468 2.76 -14.41 23.58
C TYR A 468 2.95 -15.90 23.93
N ASN A 469 4.19 -16.39 24.04
CA ASN A 469 4.44 -17.73 24.58
C ASN A 469 5.87 -17.92 25.13
N PRO A 470 6.07 -18.27 26.41
CA PRO A 470 7.40 -18.50 27.01
C PRO A 470 8.07 -19.81 26.55
N GLY A 471 7.32 -20.77 26.02
CA GLY A 471 7.84 -22.05 25.51
C GLY A 471 8.26 -22.02 24.03
N VAL A 472 8.06 -20.90 23.34
CA VAL A 472 8.25 -20.79 21.89
C VAL A 472 9.19 -19.63 21.57
N PHE A 473 10.47 -19.93 21.34
CA PHE A 473 11.47 -18.91 21.03
C PHE A 473 11.33 -18.41 19.57
N ILE A 474 10.74 -17.22 19.42
CA ILE A 474 10.76 -16.42 18.19
C ILE A 474 11.75 -15.28 18.39
N SER A 475 12.56 -14.99 17.38
CA SER A 475 13.49 -13.84 17.42
C SER A 475 13.40 -13.02 16.14
N VAL A 476 13.06 -11.74 16.29
CA VAL A 476 13.08 -10.73 15.21
C VAL A 476 14.15 -9.68 15.52
N ARG A 477 15.04 -9.40 14.57
CA ARG A 477 16.08 -8.37 14.70
C ARG A 477 16.22 -7.56 13.41
N GLY A 478 15.97 -6.26 13.52
CA GLY A 478 16.13 -5.29 12.44
C GLY A 478 17.56 -4.73 12.35
N ALA A 479 18.04 -4.50 11.13
CA ALA A 479 19.30 -3.83 10.84
C ALA A 479 19.23 -3.09 9.50
N MET A 480 20.19 -2.20 9.25
CA MET A 480 20.33 -1.51 7.97
C MET A 480 21.27 -2.28 7.05
N GLY A 481 20.91 -2.37 5.78
CA GLY A 481 21.67 -3.08 4.75
C GLY A 481 23.01 -2.41 4.43
N TYR A 482 23.83 -3.10 3.63
CA TYR A 482 25.23 -2.71 3.38
C TYR A 482 25.38 -1.47 2.51
N HIS A 483 24.34 -1.11 1.75
CA HIS A 483 24.33 0.04 0.84
C HIS A 483 24.06 1.33 1.62
N ARG A 484 25.02 1.73 2.46
CA ARG A 484 24.91 2.89 3.35
C ARG A 484 26.24 3.61 3.54
N TYR A 485 26.21 4.81 4.09
CA TYR A 485 27.41 5.51 4.55
C TYR A 485 27.99 4.83 5.81
N PRO A 486 29.32 4.87 6.04
CA PRO A 486 29.96 4.05 7.09
C PRO A 486 29.53 4.29 8.54
N LYS A 487 28.95 5.46 8.85
CA LYS A 487 28.46 5.83 10.19
C LYS A 487 26.93 5.79 10.33
N ASP A 488 26.24 5.43 9.26
CA ASP A 488 24.79 5.48 9.22
C ASP A 488 24.18 4.15 9.70
N SER A 489 22.97 4.20 10.26
CA SER A 489 22.38 3.06 10.97
C SER A 489 20.85 3.11 11.01
N LEU A 490 20.21 1.95 11.21
CA LEU A 490 18.76 1.83 11.26
C LEU A 490 18.19 2.69 12.40
N ARG A 491 17.47 3.75 12.04
CA ARG A 491 16.75 4.61 12.97
C ARG A 491 15.46 3.88 13.39
N ARG A 492 14.94 4.22 14.57
CA ARG A 492 13.62 3.76 15.00
C ARG A 492 12.90 4.91 15.68
N TRP A 493 11.71 5.23 15.19
CA TRP A 493 10.89 6.32 15.68
C TRP A 493 9.71 5.77 16.48
N CYS A 494 9.36 6.51 17.53
CA CYS A 494 8.17 6.30 18.34
C CYS A 494 7.60 7.69 18.64
N HIS A 495 6.54 8.07 17.93
CA HIS A 495 5.82 9.30 18.26
C HIS A 495 4.91 8.99 19.42
N TRP A 496 5.39 9.29 20.63
CA TRP A 496 4.68 9.03 21.87
C TRP A 496 3.32 9.73 21.99
N ALA A 497 3.05 10.77 21.18
CA ALA A 497 1.73 11.37 21.09
C ALA A 497 0.69 10.34 20.62
N GLY A 498 -0.27 10.01 21.50
CA GLY A 498 -1.38 9.12 21.16
C GLY A 498 -2.28 9.72 20.07
N VAL A 499 -2.59 8.92 19.05
CA VAL A 499 -3.37 9.34 17.86
C VAL A 499 -4.60 8.45 17.64
N PRO A 500 -5.56 8.42 18.59
CA PRO A 500 -6.66 7.44 18.59
C PRO A 500 -7.51 7.47 17.31
N GLU A 501 -7.75 8.65 16.74
CA GLU A 501 -8.52 8.85 15.50
C GLU A 501 -7.87 8.21 14.26
N LYS A 502 -6.53 8.05 14.24
CA LYS A 502 -5.81 7.53 13.09
C LYS A 502 -5.86 6.00 13.07
N LYS A 503 -6.95 5.40 12.57
CA LYS A 503 -7.15 3.93 12.52
C LYS A 503 -6.04 3.13 11.82
N ASN A 504 -5.27 3.75 10.92
CA ASN A 504 -4.11 3.13 10.25
C ASN A 504 -2.83 3.09 11.12
N VAL A 505 -2.81 3.77 12.25
CA VAL A 505 -1.74 3.65 13.23
C VAL A 505 -1.96 2.39 14.07
N LEU A 506 -0.90 1.63 14.25
CA LEU A 506 -0.93 0.35 14.96
C LEU A 506 -1.42 0.56 16.39
N PHE A 507 -2.40 -0.25 16.79
CA PHE A 507 -2.89 -0.24 18.16
C PHE A 507 -1.81 -0.78 19.12
N CYS A 508 -1.53 -0.07 20.19
CA CYS A 508 -0.66 -0.51 21.27
C CYS A 508 -1.53 -1.09 22.41
N PRO A 509 -1.43 -2.40 22.72
CA PRO A 509 -2.13 -2.96 23.85
C PRO A 509 -1.61 -2.39 25.18
N GLU A 510 -0.29 -2.27 25.38
CA GLU A 510 0.31 -1.86 26.68
C GLU A 510 -0.17 -0.50 27.22
N ILE A 511 -0.65 0.42 26.38
CA ILE A 511 -1.27 1.70 26.80
C ILE A 511 -2.71 1.89 26.28
N CYS A 512 -3.33 0.85 25.71
CA CYS A 512 -4.69 0.88 25.15
C CYS A 512 -4.97 2.08 24.21
N ASN A 513 -4.01 2.44 23.35
CA ASN A 513 -4.09 3.59 22.44
C ASN A 513 -3.22 3.35 21.18
N ARG A 514 -3.29 4.20 20.16
CA ARG A 514 -2.50 4.11 18.92
C ARG A 514 -1.23 4.95 19.02
N ILE A 515 -0.09 4.38 18.63
CA ILE A 515 1.25 5.01 18.62
C ILE A 515 1.88 4.81 17.24
N GLU A 516 2.41 5.88 16.65
CA GLU A 516 3.19 5.78 15.40
C GLU A 516 4.59 5.25 15.72
N ALA A 517 4.87 4.02 15.29
CA ALA A 517 6.14 3.33 15.44
C ALA A 517 6.68 2.93 14.06
N GLU A 518 7.97 3.16 13.80
CA GLU A 518 8.63 2.75 12.55
C GLU A 518 10.14 2.56 12.67
N TRP A 519 10.65 1.51 12.03
CA TRP A 519 12.05 1.46 11.59
C TRP A 519 12.19 2.33 10.36
N ASP A 520 13.31 3.02 10.26
CA ASP A 520 13.61 3.97 9.20
C ASP A 520 15.07 3.82 8.76
N ASP A 521 15.31 3.83 7.44
CA ASP A 521 16.63 3.60 6.84
C ASP A 521 17.48 4.86 6.61
N HIS A 522 17.01 6.04 7.01
CA HIS A 522 17.64 7.34 6.74
C HIS A 522 17.85 7.61 5.24
N GLY A 523 17.06 7.00 4.35
CA GLY A 523 17.24 7.06 2.91
C GLY A 523 17.22 8.47 2.30
N GLU A 524 16.67 9.46 3.00
CA GLU A 524 16.57 10.83 2.49
C GLU A 524 17.92 11.55 2.31
N VAL A 525 19.01 11.08 2.95
CA VAL A 525 20.36 11.60 2.72
C VAL A 525 21.12 10.92 1.58
N TYR A 526 20.44 10.04 0.82
CA TYR A 526 20.98 9.34 -0.33
C TYR A 526 20.30 9.79 -1.63
N PRO A 527 21.04 9.92 -2.75
CA PRO A 527 20.46 10.28 -4.05
C PRO A 527 19.26 9.39 -4.40
N SER A 528 18.22 9.90 -5.06
CA SER A 528 17.02 9.10 -5.41
C SER A 528 17.34 7.92 -6.36
N SER A 529 18.44 8.02 -7.12
CA SER A 529 19.00 6.95 -7.95
C SER A 529 19.81 5.91 -7.16
N PHE A 530 20.11 6.12 -5.88
CA PHE A 530 20.92 5.21 -5.09
C PHE A 530 20.08 4.01 -4.61
N ASP A 531 20.55 2.80 -4.94
CA ASP A 531 19.87 1.51 -4.73
C ASP A 531 20.07 1.00 -3.28
N GLY A 532 19.65 1.84 -2.34
CA GLY A 532 19.85 1.73 -0.90
C GLY A 532 19.57 3.07 -0.22
N PRO A 533 19.75 3.19 1.11
CA PRO A 533 19.82 2.09 2.06
C PRO A 533 18.53 1.24 2.04
N ASP A 534 18.55 0.17 2.83
CA ASP A 534 17.50 -0.84 2.84
C ASP A 534 17.35 -1.44 4.23
N ILE A 535 16.11 -1.72 4.64
CA ILE A 535 15.82 -2.31 5.95
C ILE A 535 15.86 -3.83 5.81
N TRP A 536 16.58 -4.50 6.72
CA TRP A 536 16.60 -5.95 6.82
C TRP A 536 16.07 -6.39 8.18
N ALA A 537 15.31 -7.49 8.19
CA ALA A 537 14.97 -8.22 9.41
C ALA A 537 15.47 -9.66 9.30
N LYS A 538 16.15 -10.15 10.35
CA LYS A 538 16.33 -11.59 10.57
C LYS A 538 15.19 -12.09 11.46
N ILE A 539 14.46 -13.08 10.97
CA ILE A 539 13.35 -13.73 11.67
C ILE A 539 13.73 -15.20 11.88
N VAL A 540 13.83 -15.63 13.14
CA VAL A 540 14.05 -17.04 13.50
C VAL A 540 12.72 -17.61 13.99
N LEU A 541 12.29 -18.71 13.36
CA LEU A 541 11.04 -19.39 13.67
C LEU A 541 11.31 -20.74 14.35
N PRO A 542 10.52 -21.09 15.38
CA PRO A 542 10.51 -22.42 16.00
C PRO A 542 9.96 -23.45 15.01
N GLU A 543 9.93 -24.74 15.38
CA GLU A 543 9.22 -25.76 14.60
C GLU A 543 7.72 -25.44 14.42
N GLY A 544 7.15 -25.90 13.31
CA GLY A 544 5.76 -25.63 12.93
C GLY A 544 5.65 -24.83 11.63
N ARG A 545 4.61 -24.01 11.50
CA ARG A 545 4.30 -23.25 10.27
C ARG A 545 3.62 -21.93 10.64
N PHE A 546 4.08 -20.82 10.08
CA PHE A 546 3.76 -19.48 10.57
C PHE A 546 3.29 -18.54 9.48
N LEU A 547 2.21 -17.80 9.79
CA LEU A 547 1.82 -16.60 9.08
C LEU A 547 2.66 -15.45 9.63
N VAL A 548 3.50 -14.87 8.77
CA VAL A 548 4.37 -13.73 9.05
C VAL A 548 3.84 -12.53 8.26
N SER A 549 3.27 -11.57 8.98
CA SER A 549 2.58 -10.40 8.44
C SER A 549 3.39 -9.14 8.70
N LEU A 550 3.67 -8.38 7.63
CA LEU A 550 4.52 -7.19 7.68
C LEU A 550 3.67 -5.95 7.42
N TYR A 551 3.67 -4.98 8.34
CA TYR A 551 2.82 -3.79 8.24
C TYR A 551 3.58 -2.53 7.80
N PHE A 552 2.98 -1.82 6.85
CA PHE A 552 3.50 -0.56 6.28
C PHE A 552 2.40 0.50 6.24
N TYR A 553 2.70 1.72 6.67
CA TYR A 553 1.80 2.86 6.65
C TYR A 553 2.60 4.17 6.55
N ASN A 554 2.27 5.08 5.63
CA ASN A 554 2.99 6.35 5.41
C ASN A 554 2.19 7.59 5.87
N PRO A 555 2.12 7.91 7.18
CA PRO A 555 1.32 9.03 7.69
C PRO A 555 1.70 10.40 7.11
N ASN A 556 2.87 10.52 6.49
CA ASN A 556 3.42 11.78 6.00
C ASN A 556 3.34 11.94 4.46
N GLY A 557 2.77 10.98 3.72
CA GLY A 557 2.88 10.88 2.25
C GLY A 557 2.20 11.96 1.38
N HIS A 558 1.67 13.03 1.97
CA HIS A 558 1.20 14.22 1.24
C HIS A 558 2.20 15.38 1.26
N GLN A 559 3.28 15.28 2.03
CA GLN A 559 4.37 16.25 1.96
C GLN A 559 5.21 15.96 0.70
N LYS A 560 5.75 17.01 0.04
CA LYS A 560 6.28 16.93 -1.35
C LYS A 560 7.29 15.80 -1.60
N ALA A 561 8.14 15.46 -0.63
CA ALA A 561 9.17 14.44 -0.80
C ALA A 561 8.72 13.05 -0.32
N THR A 562 8.04 12.97 0.83
CA THR A 562 7.58 11.74 1.50
C THR A 562 6.47 10.99 0.75
N ALA A 563 5.81 11.64 -0.21
CA ALA A 563 4.92 11.03 -1.19
C ALA A 563 5.57 9.90 -2.01
N LYS A 564 6.89 10.00 -2.21
CA LYS A 564 7.66 9.07 -3.05
C LYS A 564 8.01 7.83 -2.22
N ARG A 565 7.07 6.92 -2.01
CA ARG A 565 7.31 5.62 -1.36
C ARG A 565 6.75 4.45 -2.17
N ASP A 566 7.66 3.55 -2.54
CA ASP A 566 7.46 2.29 -3.25
C ASP A 566 8.53 1.30 -2.75
N PHE A 567 8.13 0.19 -2.14
CA PHE A 567 9.04 -0.76 -1.52
C PHE A 567 8.97 -2.13 -2.18
N LEU A 568 10.14 -2.69 -2.51
CA LEU A 568 10.27 -4.10 -2.87
C LEU A 568 10.61 -4.92 -1.63
N ILE A 569 9.76 -5.89 -1.28
CA ILE A 569 10.00 -6.88 -0.24
C ILE A 569 10.57 -8.15 -0.89
N GLU A 570 11.70 -8.65 -0.38
CA GLU A 570 12.27 -9.95 -0.77
C GLU A 570 12.50 -10.81 0.48
N VAL A 571 12.06 -12.07 0.45
CA VAL A 571 12.32 -13.04 1.54
C VAL A 571 13.31 -14.11 1.08
N ARG A 572 14.32 -14.39 1.90
CA ARG A 572 15.39 -15.38 1.66
C ARG A 572 15.52 -16.27 2.91
N GLN A 573 15.85 -17.56 2.75
CA GLN A 573 16.17 -18.42 3.90
C GLN A 573 17.67 -18.34 4.21
N SER A 574 18.04 -18.13 5.47
CA SER A 574 19.44 -18.11 5.93
C SER A 574 20.05 -19.51 5.91
N SER A 575 21.38 -19.60 5.68
CA SER A 575 22.13 -20.83 5.94
C SER A 575 22.99 -20.77 7.21
N ILE A 576 22.86 -19.69 7.99
CA ILE A 576 23.47 -19.57 9.32
C ILE A 576 22.42 -19.98 10.36
N PRO A 577 22.39 -21.27 10.80
CA PRO A 577 21.65 -21.62 11.99
C PRO A 577 22.24 -20.84 13.17
N ARG A 578 21.38 -20.33 14.05
CA ARG A 578 21.78 -19.82 15.35
C ARG A 578 21.17 -20.67 16.43
N ASN A 579 21.97 -21.03 17.42
CA ASN A 579 21.45 -21.53 18.69
C ASN A 579 20.51 -20.47 19.28
N LEU A 580 19.29 -20.90 19.63
CA LEU A 580 18.22 -20.05 20.16
C LEU A 580 18.65 -19.28 21.43
N ASN A 581 19.69 -19.76 22.13
CA ASN A 581 20.18 -19.21 23.40
C ASN A 581 21.45 -18.33 23.31
N GLN A 582 22.03 -18.06 22.13
CA GLN A 582 23.26 -17.23 22.04
C GLN A 582 22.97 -15.74 21.80
N GLN A 583 23.28 -14.91 22.80
CA GLN A 583 23.44 -13.47 22.63
C GLN A 583 24.65 -13.19 21.72
N VAL A 584 24.41 -12.66 20.52
CA VAL A 584 25.48 -12.21 19.59
C VAL A 584 25.24 -10.78 19.09
N PHE A 585 24.45 -10.00 19.85
CA PHE A 585 24.27 -8.57 19.64
C PHE A 585 24.18 -7.91 21.01
N SER A 586 25.19 -7.14 21.41
CA SER A 586 24.95 -6.13 22.43
C SER A 586 24.01 -5.08 21.85
N ALA A 587 23.18 -4.47 22.70
CA ALA A 587 22.06 -3.60 22.31
C ALA A 587 22.43 -2.33 21.50
N TRP A 588 23.70 -2.16 21.15
CA TRP A 588 24.32 -0.97 20.59
C TRP A 588 24.91 -1.16 19.19
N HIS A 589 24.94 -2.40 18.65
CA HIS A 589 25.50 -2.68 17.32
C HIS A 589 24.41 -2.79 16.25
N TYR A 590 24.18 -1.67 15.55
CA TYR A 590 23.18 -1.51 14.49
C TYR A 590 23.57 -2.13 13.13
N LEU A 591 24.68 -2.89 13.10
CA LEU A 591 25.28 -3.44 11.89
C LEU A 591 25.29 -4.96 11.98
N LEU A 592 24.87 -5.62 10.90
CA LEU A 592 24.99 -7.07 10.75
C LEU A 592 26.45 -7.46 10.53
N PRO A 593 26.94 -8.56 11.13
CA PRO A 593 28.29 -9.07 10.88
C PRO A 593 28.50 -9.37 9.41
N GLU A 594 29.71 -9.16 8.89
CA GLU A 594 30.05 -9.38 7.48
C GLU A 594 29.66 -10.78 6.98
N LYS A 595 29.89 -11.82 7.79
CA LYS A 595 29.47 -13.19 7.50
C LYS A 595 27.94 -13.34 7.31
N GLU A 596 27.14 -12.62 8.10
CA GLU A 596 25.68 -12.62 7.91
C GLU A 596 25.30 -11.84 6.65
N MET A 597 25.95 -10.71 6.37
CA MET A 597 25.70 -9.96 5.13
C MET A 597 26.04 -10.77 3.87
N LEU A 598 27.15 -11.52 3.89
CA LEU A 598 27.52 -12.44 2.81
C LEU A 598 26.49 -13.57 2.66
N ASP A 599 26.02 -14.18 3.76
CA ASP A 599 24.92 -15.16 3.72
C ASP A 599 23.67 -14.53 3.09
N MET A 600 23.18 -13.42 3.65
CA MET A 600 21.98 -12.69 3.22
C MET A 600 21.94 -12.36 1.74
N VAL A 601 23.04 -11.81 1.22
CA VAL A 601 23.14 -11.45 -0.19
C VAL A 601 23.19 -12.74 -1.04
N SER A 602 23.99 -13.74 -0.66
CA SER A 602 24.20 -15.00 -1.41
C SER A 602 22.96 -15.88 -1.64
N LYS A 603 21.90 -15.76 -0.84
CA LYS A 603 20.75 -16.69 -0.93
C LYS A 603 19.73 -16.29 -1.99
N LYS A 604 19.10 -17.29 -2.60
CA LYS A 604 17.99 -17.11 -3.54
C LYS A 604 16.78 -16.44 -2.84
N VAL A 605 16.06 -15.60 -3.58
CA VAL A 605 14.75 -15.09 -3.15
C VAL A 605 13.69 -16.18 -3.28
N LEU A 606 12.98 -16.44 -2.20
CA LEU A 606 11.88 -17.41 -2.12
C LEU A 606 10.55 -16.76 -2.48
N ALA A 607 10.28 -15.56 -1.94
CA ALA A 607 9.06 -14.81 -2.17
C ALA A 607 9.35 -13.31 -2.36
N ARG A 608 8.49 -12.63 -3.13
CA ARG A 608 8.50 -11.18 -3.33
C ARG A 608 7.10 -10.60 -3.15
N ALA A 609 7.05 -9.35 -2.70
CA ALA A 609 5.85 -8.51 -2.74
C ALA A 609 6.25 -7.04 -2.93
N ARG A 610 5.33 -6.21 -3.43
CA ARG A 610 5.51 -4.75 -3.53
C ARG A 610 4.54 -3.99 -2.64
N VAL A 611 4.98 -2.86 -2.10
CA VAL A 611 4.17 -1.89 -1.35
C VAL A 611 4.27 -0.54 -2.05
N ASN A 612 3.17 0.05 -2.50
CA ASN A 612 3.14 1.38 -3.09
C ASN A 612 1.79 2.05 -2.82
N TYR A 613 1.72 3.37 -3.03
CA TYR A 613 0.48 4.15 -2.85
C TYR A 613 -0.24 3.88 -1.51
N PHE A 614 0.50 4.00 -0.39
CA PHE A 614 0.07 3.62 0.97
C PHE A 614 0.13 4.79 1.96
N THR A 615 -0.19 6.00 1.46
CA THR A 615 -0.16 7.25 2.24
C THR A 615 -1.24 7.28 3.32
N ARG A 616 -2.52 7.14 2.93
CA ARG A 616 -3.63 7.19 3.90
C ARG A 616 -4.00 5.84 4.48
N HIS A 617 -3.68 4.74 3.78
CA HIS A 617 -4.02 3.38 4.16
C HIS A 617 -2.78 2.57 4.55
N GLY A 618 -2.86 1.84 5.67
CA GLY A 618 -1.88 0.84 6.05
C GLY A 618 -2.18 -0.53 5.44
N VAL A 619 -1.14 -1.33 5.24
CA VAL A 619 -1.24 -2.64 4.59
C VAL A 619 -0.40 -3.71 5.29
N TYR A 620 -1.00 -4.89 5.50
CA TYR A 620 -0.25 -6.11 5.81
C TYR A 620 0.17 -6.81 4.52
N LYS A 621 1.45 -7.15 4.40
CA LYS A 621 1.96 -8.10 3.41
C LYS A 621 2.19 -9.44 4.10
N ASN A 622 1.44 -10.46 3.69
CA ASN A 622 1.33 -11.73 4.38
C ASN A 622 2.17 -12.81 3.69
N PHE A 623 3.02 -13.48 4.47
CA PHE A 623 3.86 -14.60 4.01
C PHE A 623 3.60 -15.82 4.89
N ILE A 624 3.50 -17.00 4.29
CA ILE A 624 3.53 -18.26 5.05
C ILE A 624 4.96 -18.79 5.01
N MET A 625 5.53 -19.06 6.18
CA MET A 625 6.91 -19.50 6.37
C MET A 625 6.94 -20.81 7.18
N GLU A 626 7.76 -21.75 6.73
CA GLU A 626 8.01 -23.00 7.45
C GLU A 626 8.90 -22.77 8.68
N GLY A 627 8.62 -23.51 9.76
CA GLY A 627 9.38 -23.49 11.00
C GLY A 627 10.74 -24.16 10.93
N GLY A 628 11.43 -24.19 12.07
CA GLY A 628 12.76 -24.80 12.23
C GLY A 628 13.88 -24.02 11.51
N LYS A 629 13.59 -22.79 11.08
CA LYS A 629 14.35 -22.06 10.06
C LYS A 629 14.53 -20.59 10.43
N ALA A 630 15.57 -19.98 9.85
CA ALA A 630 15.79 -18.54 9.90
C ALA A 630 15.62 -17.93 8.51
N TYR A 631 14.98 -16.77 8.45
CA TYR A 631 14.69 -16.02 7.25
C TYR A 631 15.27 -14.61 7.34
N TYR A 632 15.66 -14.09 6.20
CA TYR A 632 15.97 -12.68 6.00
C TYR A 632 14.87 -12.06 5.15
N VAL A 633 14.23 -11.03 5.70
CA VAL A 633 13.31 -10.16 4.97
C VAL A 633 14.06 -8.89 4.64
N ARG A 634 14.06 -8.49 3.37
CA ARG A 634 14.64 -7.27 2.85
C ARG A 634 13.53 -6.35 2.38
N VAL A 635 13.50 -5.10 2.82
CA VAL A 635 12.63 -4.04 2.31
C VAL A 635 13.52 -3.01 1.64
N VAL A 636 13.40 -2.86 0.32
CA VAL A 636 14.29 -2.01 -0.49
C VAL A 636 13.58 -0.76 -0.97
N ARG A 637 14.28 0.37 -0.86
CA ARG A 637 13.80 1.72 -1.15
C ARG A 637 13.21 1.92 -2.55
N ASN A 638 13.63 1.20 -3.61
CA ASN A 638 13.14 1.35 -5.01
C ASN A 638 12.97 2.83 -5.46
N GLY A 639 13.98 3.65 -5.18
CA GLY A 639 13.99 5.08 -5.46
C GLY A 639 13.06 5.94 -4.59
N SER A 640 12.50 5.41 -3.51
CA SER A 640 11.72 6.17 -2.52
C SER A 640 12.56 7.23 -1.82
N PHE A 641 11.89 8.19 -1.18
CA PHE A 641 12.49 9.16 -0.25
C PHE A 641 13.35 8.44 0.81
N ASN A 642 12.70 7.62 1.64
CA ASN A 642 13.29 6.70 2.61
C ASN A 642 12.46 5.40 2.64
N THR A 643 13.00 4.34 3.21
CA THR A 643 12.26 3.12 3.56
C THR A 643 11.78 3.21 5.00
N ILE A 644 10.53 2.81 5.25
CA ILE A 644 10.00 2.64 6.60
C ILE A 644 9.35 1.27 6.77
N TRP A 645 9.25 0.79 8.01
CA TRP A 645 8.56 -0.45 8.35
C TRP A 645 7.97 -0.34 9.76
N ASN A 646 6.65 -0.51 9.89
CA ASN A 646 5.91 -0.15 11.10
C ASN A 646 5.69 -1.32 12.07
N GLY A 647 5.51 -2.55 11.56
CA GLY A 647 5.31 -3.72 12.42
C GLY A 647 5.58 -5.08 11.78
N ILE A 648 5.85 -6.07 12.64
CA ILE A 648 6.09 -7.48 12.29
C ILE A 648 5.26 -8.36 13.22
N PHE A 649 4.42 -9.21 12.64
CA PHE A 649 3.46 -10.04 13.38
C PHE A 649 3.58 -11.49 12.94
N ILE A 650 3.64 -12.41 13.91
CA ILE A 650 3.85 -13.84 13.68
C ILE A 650 2.76 -14.62 14.41
N SER A 651 2.03 -15.44 13.67
CA SER A 651 0.95 -16.31 14.17
C SER A 651 1.16 -17.74 13.65
N PRO A 652 0.78 -18.79 14.38
CA PRO A 652 0.84 -20.14 13.85
C PRO A 652 -0.27 -20.32 12.81
N VAL A 653 0.05 -20.98 11.69
CA VAL A 653 -0.96 -21.37 10.68
C VAL A 653 -1.82 -22.49 11.25
N ILE A 654 -1.19 -23.53 11.77
CA ILE A 654 -1.86 -24.66 12.42
C ILE A 654 -2.00 -24.33 13.90
N LYS A 655 -3.23 -24.17 14.39
CA LYS A 655 -3.49 -24.01 15.82
C LYS A 655 -3.50 -25.39 16.48
N ALA A 656 -2.41 -25.75 17.16
CA ALA A 656 -2.46 -26.88 18.10
C ALA A 656 -3.57 -26.60 19.14
N LYS A 657 -4.32 -27.64 19.53
CA LYS A 657 -5.44 -27.50 20.47
C LYS A 657 -4.97 -26.77 21.72
N SER A 658 -5.70 -25.71 22.10
CA SER A 658 -5.42 -24.83 23.25
C SER A 658 -4.02 -24.18 23.29
N TYR A 659 -3.61 -23.51 22.21
CA TYR A 659 -2.69 -22.37 22.36
C TYR A 659 -3.46 -21.17 22.92
N HIS A 660 -3.44 -21.01 24.24
CA HIS A 660 -3.69 -19.70 24.85
C HIS A 660 -2.42 -18.86 24.73
N PRO A 661 -2.49 -17.61 24.22
CA PRO A 661 -1.36 -16.71 24.19
C PRO A 661 -0.99 -16.30 25.62
N VAL A 662 0.07 -16.91 26.16
CA VAL A 662 0.71 -16.53 27.43
C VAL A 662 1.56 -15.28 27.17
N CYS A 663 0.89 -14.13 27.22
CA CYS A 663 1.49 -12.80 27.13
C CYS A 663 2.36 -12.51 28.36
N THR A 664 3.58 -13.05 28.33
CA THR A 664 4.60 -12.94 29.40
C THR A 664 4.80 -11.53 29.95
N LYS A 665 4.47 -10.49 29.17
CA LYS A 665 4.26 -9.10 29.62
C LYS A 665 3.16 -8.40 28.78
N GLY A 666 1.92 -8.29 29.28
CA GLY A 666 0.92 -7.40 28.67
C GLY A 666 -0.52 -7.57 29.16
N LEU A 667 -1.41 -6.63 28.79
CA LEU A 667 -2.84 -6.55 29.21
C LEU A 667 -3.58 -7.88 29.23
N ILE A 668 -3.42 -8.64 28.14
CA ILE A 668 -4.38 -9.68 27.73
C ILE A 668 -4.36 -10.87 28.69
N GLU A 669 -3.18 -11.34 29.11
CA GLU A 669 -3.07 -12.44 30.08
C GLU A 669 -3.54 -12.00 31.48
N TYR A 670 -3.20 -10.77 31.88
CA TYR A 670 -3.53 -10.27 33.22
C TYR A 670 -5.00 -9.96 33.46
N ALA A 671 -5.74 -9.58 32.41
CA ALA A 671 -7.17 -9.30 32.45
C ALA A 671 -8.05 -10.51 32.06
N GLY A 672 -7.52 -11.45 31.27
CA GLY A 672 -8.27 -12.62 30.78
C GLY A 672 -9.35 -12.30 29.73
N ILE A 673 -9.43 -11.05 29.27
CA ILE A 673 -10.40 -10.55 28.30
C ILE A 673 -9.66 -10.24 27.00
N TYR A 674 -10.05 -10.88 25.90
CA TYR A 674 -9.45 -10.68 24.57
C TYR A 674 -10.40 -11.11 23.44
N PRO A 675 -10.23 -10.58 22.22
CA PRO A 675 -11.01 -10.98 21.05
C PRO A 675 -10.77 -12.47 20.70
N GLN A 676 -11.83 -13.24 20.50
CA GLN A 676 -11.76 -14.68 20.22
C GLN A 676 -12.77 -15.09 19.14
N LYS A 677 -12.46 -16.17 18.41
CA LYS A 677 -13.43 -16.83 17.54
C LYS A 677 -14.61 -17.35 18.35
N ARG A 678 -15.81 -17.26 17.77
CA ARG A 678 -17.05 -17.71 18.39
C ARG A 678 -17.21 -19.22 18.22
N VAL A 679 -17.84 -19.88 19.19
CA VAL A 679 -18.17 -21.31 19.10
C VAL A 679 -19.14 -21.52 17.94
N LEU A 680 -18.92 -22.56 17.15
CA LEU A 680 -19.81 -22.97 16.07
C LEU A 680 -20.68 -24.13 16.53
N GLU A 681 -21.98 -24.01 16.28
CA GLU A 681 -22.96 -25.08 16.48
C GLU A 681 -22.75 -26.16 15.41
N ASP A 682 -23.10 -27.42 15.69
CA ASP A 682 -22.91 -28.50 14.73
C ASP A 682 -23.99 -28.48 13.64
N SER A 683 -23.62 -27.93 12.48
CA SER A 683 -24.43 -27.89 11.24
C SER A 683 -23.56 -28.24 10.02
N GLU A 684 -24.18 -28.61 8.90
CA GLU A 684 -23.46 -28.97 7.67
C GLU A 684 -22.54 -27.85 7.17
N ILE A 685 -23.00 -26.59 7.24
CA ILE A 685 -22.24 -25.40 6.82
C ILE A 685 -21.05 -25.18 7.77
N ASN A 686 -21.25 -25.35 9.09
CA ASN A 686 -20.19 -25.21 10.09
C ASN A 686 -19.16 -26.35 10.01
N ILE A 687 -19.58 -27.58 9.64
CA ILE A 687 -18.68 -28.69 9.30
C ILE A 687 -17.84 -28.32 8.07
N LEU A 688 -18.46 -27.83 6.99
CA LEU A 688 -17.74 -27.44 5.77
C LEU A 688 -16.72 -26.33 6.01
N TYR A 689 -17.05 -25.32 6.82
CA TYR A 689 -16.10 -24.28 7.25
C TYR A 689 -14.92 -24.87 8.04
N ARG A 690 -15.17 -25.80 8.97
CA ARG A 690 -14.11 -26.50 9.72
C ARG A 690 -13.20 -27.27 8.77
N GLU A 691 -13.75 -28.04 7.82
CA GLU A 691 -12.96 -28.78 6.82
C GLU A 691 -12.13 -27.86 5.91
N LEU A 692 -12.72 -26.78 5.39
CA LEU A 692 -12.00 -25.77 4.59
C LEU A 692 -10.84 -25.16 5.37
N SER A 693 -11.08 -24.79 6.63
CA SER A 693 -10.08 -24.23 7.52
C SER A 693 -8.93 -25.21 7.79
N GLU A 694 -9.24 -26.46 8.11
CA GLU A 694 -8.25 -27.52 8.35
C GLU A 694 -7.46 -27.89 7.09
N ALA A 695 -8.09 -27.88 5.91
CA ALA A 695 -7.41 -28.12 4.64
C ALA A 695 -6.48 -26.95 4.28
N TYR A 696 -6.94 -25.71 4.44
CA TYR A 696 -6.13 -24.50 4.27
C TYR A 696 -4.89 -24.50 5.17
N GLN A 697 -5.05 -24.82 6.46
CA GLN A 697 -3.93 -24.87 7.42
C GLN A 697 -2.87 -25.93 7.05
N ARG A 698 -3.31 -27.05 6.47
CA ARG A 698 -2.45 -28.14 5.96
C ARG A 698 -1.88 -27.92 4.55
N CYS A 699 -2.38 -26.92 3.80
CA CYS A 699 -2.01 -26.70 2.40
C CYS A 699 -0.62 -26.09 2.27
N ASN A 700 0.35 -26.87 1.81
CA ASN A 700 1.73 -26.40 1.60
C ASN A 700 1.99 -25.74 0.23
N ASP A 701 1.05 -25.79 -0.71
CA ASP A 701 1.24 -25.20 -2.05
C ASP A 701 0.80 -23.73 -2.15
N ALA A 702 1.69 -22.89 -2.67
CA ALA A 702 1.48 -21.48 -2.99
C ALA A 702 0.36 -21.26 -4.02
N ALA A 703 0.21 -22.18 -5.00
CA ALA A 703 -0.80 -22.06 -6.05
C ALA A 703 -2.22 -22.36 -5.54
N MET A 704 -2.33 -23.14 -4.45
CA MET A 704 -3.60 -23.61 -3.89
C MET A 704 -4.13 -22.72 -2.76
N ILE A 705 -3.27 -21.96 -2.08
CA ILE A 705 -3.67 -20.97 -1.05
C ILE A 705 -4.80 -20.05 -1.55
N PRO A 706 -4.72 -19.41 -2.74
CA PRO A 706 -5.81 -18.59 -3.27
C PRO A 706 -7.12 -19.36 -3.48
N ASN A 707 -7.08 -20.63 -3.91
CA ASN A 707 -8.30 -21.45 -4.06
C ASN A 707 -9.02 -21.64 -2.73
N PHE A 708 -8.30 -21.92 -1.64
CA PHE A 708 -8.92 -22.00 -0.31
C PHE A 708 -9.54 -20.67 0.13
N HIS A 709 -8.89 -19.53 -0.16
CA HIS A 709 -9.49 -18.22 0.09
C HIS A 709 -10.75 -17.98 -0.74
N GLN A 710 -10.76 -18.35 -2.03
CA GLN A 710 -11.95 -18.23 -2.89
C GLN A 710 -13.10 -19.15 -2.45
N LEU A 711 -12.82 -20.37 -1.98
CA LEU A 711 -13.83 -21.27 -1.43
C LEU A 711 -14.41 -20.76 -0.11
N MET A 712 -13.57 -20.22 0.80
CA MET A 712 -14.04 -19.58 2.03
C MET A 712 -14.83 -18.29 1.74
N LEU A 713 -14.44 -17.51 0.73
CA LEU A 713 -15.17 -16.32 0.29
C LEU A 713 -16.52 -16.70 -0.35
N SER A 714 -16.56 -17.76 -1.16
CA SER A 714 -17.80 -18.33 -1.69
C SER A 714 -18.74 -18.79 -0.57
N LEU A 715 -18.19 -19.41 0.48
CA LEU A 715 -18.96 -19.82 1.66
C LEU A 715 -19.48 -18.63 2.45
N PHE A 716 -18.69 -17.57 2.61
CA PHE A 716 -19.11 -16.31 3.22
C PHE A 716 -20.28 -15.68 2.46
N ARG A 717 -20.18 -15.57 1.13
CA ARG A 717 -21.23 -15.03 0.25
C ARG A 717 -22.52 -15.83 0.28
N HIS A 718 -22.41 -17.16 0.32
CA HIS A 718 -23.56 -18.05 0.45
C HIS A 718 -24.23 -17.87 1.82
N ALA A 719 -23.45 -17.89 2.90
CA ALA A 719 -23.97 -17.64 4.24
C ALA A 719 -24.67 -16.27 4.33
N GLU A 720 -24.04 -15.20 3.81
CA GLU A 720 -24.57 -13.83 3.88
C GLU A 720 -25.95 -13.66 3.22
N LYS A 721 -26.26 -14.46 2.18
CA LYS A 721 -27.49 -14.29 1.36
C LYS A 721 -28.65 -15.23 1.68
N GLU A 722 -28.43 -16.36 2.34
CA GLU A 722 -29.53 -17.31 2.68
C GLU A 722 -30.36 -16.85 3.91
N GLU A 723 -29.98 -15.72 4.56
CA GLU A 723 -30.60 -15.13 5.77
C GLU A 723 -30.68 -16.03 7.02
N THR A 724 -30.52 -17.35 6.91
CA THR A 724 -30.46 -18.35 7.99
C THR A 724 -29.13 -18.33 8.75
N LEU A 725 -28.71 -17.14 9.16
CA LEU A 725 -27.34 -16.85 9.59
C LEU A 725 -27.10 -17.12 11.06
N HIS A 726 -26.36 -18.19 11.35
CA HIS A 726 -25.64 -18.32 12.63
C HIS A 726 -24.54 -17.25 12.68
N GLU A 727 -24.76 -16.18 13.44
CA GLU A 727 -23.88 -15.00 13.54
C GLU A 727 -22.40 -15.36 13.82
N SER A 728 -22.17 -16.47 14.53
CA SER A 728 -20.84 -17.03 14.84
C SER A 728 -20.06 -17.50 13.61
N LEU A 729 -20.73 -18.00 12.56
CA LEU A 729 -20.10 -18.39 11.30
C LEU A 729 -19.57 -17.18 10.53
N LEU A 730 -20.38 -16.13 10.34
CA LEU A 730 -19.93 -14.92 9.64
C LEU A 730 -18.81 -14.23 10.40
N TYR A 731 -18.88 -14.15 11.73
CA TYR A 731 -17.79 -13.62 12.54
C TYR A 731 -16.48 -14.38 12.28
N ASN A 732 -16.52 -15.71 12.33
CA ASN A 732 -15.34 -16.56 12.12
C ASN A 732 -14.80 -16.49 10.69
N LEU A 733 -15.66 -16.35 9.69
CA LEU A 733 -15.28 -16.14 8.29
C LEU A 733 -14.65 -14.76 8.07
N ARG A 734 -15.25 -13.66 8.58
CA ARG A 734 -14.64 -12.31 8.52
C ARG A 734 -13.28 -12.25 9.22
N TRP A 735 -13.15 -12.98 10.33
CA TRP A 735 -11.91 -13.09 11.10
C TRP A 735 -10.76 -13.73 10.30
N ASP A 736 -11.03 -14.80 9.55
CA ASP A 736 -10.03 -15.52 8.76
C ASP A 736 -9.76 -14.86 7.41
N LEU A 737 -10.82 -14.46 6.71
CA LEU A 737 -10.74 -13.78 5.41
C LEU A 737 -10.19 -12.36 5.52
N LYS A 738 -10.10 -11.79 6.74
CA LYS A 738 -9.75 -10.38 6.96
C LYS A 738 -10.69 -9.49 6.15
N ILE A 739 -11.97 -9.52 6.54
CA ILE A 739 -12.99 -8.64 6.00
C ILE A 739 -13.28 -7.58 7.07
N ALA A 740 -13.23 -6.30 6.68
CA ALA A 740 -13.61 -5.20 7.55
C ALA A 740 -15.13 -5.13 7.72
N ASP A 741 -15.54 -4.99 8.97
CA ASP A 741 -16.91 -4.68 9.40
C ASP A 741 -16.82 -3.69 10.55
N VAL A 742 -17.71 -2.70 10.58
CA VAL A 742 -17.70 -1.66 11.61
C VAL A 742 -17.96 -2.27 12.99
N ARG A 743 -18.87 -3.26 13.06
CA ARG A 743 -19.23 -3.96 14.32
C ARG A 743 -18.03 -4.72 14.88
N ASP A 744 -17.29 -5.43 14.03
CA ASP A 744 -16.07 -6.14 14.41
C ASP A 744 -15.00 -5.20 14.98
N ALA A 745 -14.91 -3.96 14.47
CA ALA A 745 -13.96 -2.95 14.92
C ALA A 745 -14.39 -2.27 16.24
N GLU A 746 -15.68 -1.99 16.40
CA GLU A 746 -16.26 -1.47 17.65
C GLU A 746 -16.19 -2.49 18.79
N GLU A 747 -16.53 -3.76 18.51
CA GLU A 747 -16.38 -4.89 19.43
C GLU A 747 -14.92 -5.04 19.87
N PHE A 748 -13.97 -4.97 18.95
CA PHE A 748 -12.54 -4.98 19.26
C PHE A 748 -12.13 -3.85 20.21
N GLU A 749 -12.54 -2.60 19.93
CA GLU A 749 -12.16 -1.46 20.77
C GLU A 749 -12.81 -1.50 22.16
N ASP A 750 -14.06 -1.96 22.28
CA ASP A 750 -14.73 -2.17 23.56
C ASP A 750 -14.05 -3.29 24.39
N ILE A 751 -13.73 -4.43 23.77
CA ILE A 751 -12.97 -5.51 24.40
C ILE A 751 -11.63 -4.98 24.93
N MET A 752 -10.85 -4.25 24.12
CA MET A 752 -9.56 -3.70 24.57
C MET A 752 -9.70 -2.70 25.72
N LYS A 753 -10.74 -1.82 25.69
CA LYS A 753 -11.04 -0.88 26.78
C LYS A 753 -11.40 -1.63 28.08
N LYS A 754 -12.23 -2.68 28.00
CA LYS A 754 -12.58 -3.54 29.15
C LYS A 754 -11.35 -4.23 29.73
N SER A 755 -10.47 -4.79 28.89
CA SER A 755 -9.21 -5.41 29.32
C SER A 755 -8.29 -4.42 30.03
N TRP A 756 -8.17 -3.20 29.51
CA TRP A 756 -7.38 -2.12 30.13
C TRP A 756 -7.93 -1.74 31.51
N PHE A 757 -9.24 -1.51 31.65
CA PHE A 757 -9.83 -1.12 32.93
C PHE A 757 -9.68 -2.20 34.00
N ALA A 758 -9.85 -3.47 33.63
CA ALA A 758 -9.60 -4.61 34.53
C ALA A 758 -8.13 -4.66 34.99
N LEU A 759 -7.18 -4.32 34.11
CA LEU A 759 -5.77 -4.24 34.45
C LEU A 759 -5.47 -3.10 35.44
N GLN A 760 -6.05 -1.92 35.23
CA GLN A 760 -5.89 -0.76 36.13
C GLN A 760 -6.41 -1.04 37.55
N ASP A 761 -7.54 -1.74 37.68
CA ASP A 761 -8.08 -2.13 38.99
C ASP A 761 -7.18 -3.14 39.72
N LYS A 762 -6.58 -4.07 38.96
CA LYS A 762 -5.67 -5.10 39.50
C LYS A 762 -4.29 -4.53 39.88
N TYR A 763 -3.70 -3.67 39.04
CA TYR A 763 -2.30 -3.23 39.14
C TYR A 763 -2.13 -1.70 39.11
N PRO A 764 -1.73 -1.05 40.23
CA PRO A 764 -1.57 0.40 40.32
C PRO A 764 -0.62 1.05 39.31
N LEU A 765 0.35 0.28 38.78
CA LEU A 765 1.27 0.73 37.74
C LEU A 765 0.55 1.39 36.55
N TYR A 766 -0.55 0.79 36.09
CA TYR A 766 -1.32 1.24 34.92
C TYR A 766 -2.34 2.34 35.23
N GLN A 767 -2.49 2.72 36.51
CA GLN A 767 -3.26 3.89 36.91
C GLN A 767 -2.44 5.19 36.71
N SER A 768 -1.10 5.09 36.81
CA SER A 768 -0.18 6.23 36.80
C SER A 768 -0.02 6.85 35.41
N ARG A 769 -0.32 8.15 35.27
CA ARG A 769 -0.01 8.91 34.05
C ARG A 769 1.49 9.01 33.78
N ASN A 770 2.32 8.96 34.82
CA ASN A 770 3.79 8.97 34.64
C ASN A 770 4.31 7.66 34.03
N TRP A 771 3.53 6.58 34.08
CA TRP A 771 3.84 5.30 33.42
C TRP A 771 3.16 5.15 32.06
N SER A 772 1.90 5.56 31.93
CA SER A 772 1.13 5.44 30.68
C SER A 772 0.48 6.78 30.29
N PRO A 773 1.27 7.79 29.88
CA PRO A 773 0.80 9.18 29.74
C PRO A 773 -0.36 9.40 28.77
N TYR A 774 -0.47 8.54 27.75
CA TYR A 774 -1.49 8.62 26.70
C TYR A 774 -2.57 7.54 26.82
N ALA A 775 -2.55 6.73 27.88
CA ALA A 775 -3.58 5.72 28.11
C ALA A 775 -4.86 6.34 28.66
N PRO A 776 -6.04 5.80 28.31
CA PRO A 776 -7.30 6.28 28.86
C PRO A 776 -7.36 6.05 30.38
N ARG A 777 -8.06 6.94 31.09
CA ARG A 777 -8.32 6.84 32.55
C ARG A 777 -7.06 6.75 33.42
N THR A 778 -5.96 7.41 33.06
CA THR A 778 -4.80 7.56 33.96
C THR A 778 -4.89 8.81 34.83
N ILE A 779 -4.43 8.67 36.07
CA ILE A 779 -4.45 9.71 37.12
C ILE A 779 -3.07 10.35 37.27
N PRO A 780 -2.98 11.63 37.67
CA PRO A 780 -1.73 12.42 37.65
C PRO A 780 -0.71 12.05 38.74
N PHE A 781 -0.79 10.84 39.29
CA PHE A 781 0.07 10.34 40.36
C PHE A 781 1.12 9.37 39.83
N SER A 782 2.28 9.30 40.49
CA SER A 782 3.36 8.37 40.14
C SER A 782 3.03 6.91 40.49
N VAL A 783 3.86 5.99 40.00
CA VAL A 783 3.81 4.56 40.32
C VAL A 783 3.98 4.28 41.82
N LYS A 784 4.70 5.14 42.55
CA LYS A 784 4.87 5.01 44.01
C LYS A 784 3.60 5.42 44.74
N GLU A 785 3.03 6.56 44.36
CA GLU A 785 1.82 7.14 44.95
C GLU A 785 0.60 6.26 44.71
N THR A 786 0.36 5.81 43.47
CA THR A 786 -0.73 4.87 43.15
C THR A 786 -0.66 3.56 43.95
N ARG A 787 0.56 3.03 44.19
CA ARG A 787 0.77 1.88 45.09
C ARG A 787 0.49 2.21 46.56
N LEU A 788 0.80 3.43 47.02
CA LEU A 788 0.51 3.90 48.37
C LEU A 788 -0.99 4.12 48.56
N MET A 789 -1.69 4.76 47.62
CA MET A 789 -3.15 4.91 47.60
C MET A 789 -3.85 3.54 47.77
N LYS A 790 -3.42 2.52 47.01
CA LYS A 790 -3.94 1.14 47.16
C LYS A 790 -3.64 0.52 48.53
N ARG A 791 -2.49 0.81 49.15
CA ARG A 791 -2.18 0.35 50.53
C ARG A 791 -3.03 1.06 51.59
N LEU A 792 -3.36 2.34 51.38
CA LEU A 792 -4.17 3.16 52.28
C LEU A 792 -5.68 3.03 52.06
N GLY A 793 -6.13 2.21 51.09
CA GLY A 793 -7.55 2.03 50.78
C GLY A 793 -8.21 3.22 50.05
N ILE A 794 -7.42 4.14 49.50
CA ILE A 794 -7.91 5.33 48.79
C ILE A 794 -8.39 4.92 47.39
N ASP A 795 -9.64 5.27 47.03
CA ASP A 795 -10.15 5.02 45.68
C ASP A 795 -9.52 5.97 44.67
N TRP A 796 -8.55 5.44 43.93
CA TRP A 796 -7.90 6.12 42.81
C TRP A 796 -8.91 6.61 41.73
N LYS A 797 -10.10 6.02 41.63
CA LYS A 797 -11.14 6.41 40.66
C LYS A 797 -11.78 7.75 40.99
N GLU A 798 -11.59 8.31 42.18
CA GLU A 798 -11.96 9.70 42.48
C GLU A 798 -11.07 10.71 41.74
N TYR A 799 -9.83 10.34 41.42
CA TYR A 799 -8.81 11.20 40.82
C TYR A 799 -8.73 11.09 39.28
N LEU A 800 -9.76 10.48 38.65
CA LEU A 800 -9.86 10.41 37.20
C LEU A 800 -9.96 11.80 36.56
N PRO A 801 -9.51 11.96 35.29
CA PRO A 801 -9.56 13.25 34.59
C PRO A 801 -10.93 13.93 34.69
N GLY A 802 -10.96 15.18 35.13
CA GLY A 802 -12.18 15.99 35.28
C GLY A 802 -12.97 15.80 36.58
N LYS A 803 -12.59 14.87 37.48
CA LYS A 803 -13.28 14.68 38.77
C LYS A 803 -12.81 15.55 39.93
N LYS A 804 -11.56 16.02 39.88
CA LYS A 804 -10.90 16.77 40.96
C LYS A 804 -10.20 17.99 40.40
N SER A 805 -10.22 19.08 41.17
CA SER A 805 -9.47 20.30 40.87
C SER A 805 -7.96 20.09 41.06
N GLU A 806 -7.15 20.95 40.45
CA GLU A 806 -5.67 20.91 40.61
C GLU A 806 -5.26 21.08 42.08
N ALA A 807 -5.98 21.90 42.84
CA ALA A 807 -5.74 22.09 44.27
C ALA A 807 -6.00 20.82 45.10
N GLU A 808 -7.07 20.08 44.81
CA GLU A 808 -7.35 18.79 45.47
C GLU A 808 -6.35 17.69 45.08
N ILE A 809 -5.85 17.72 43.85
CA ILE A 809 -4.80 16.82 43.37
C ILE A 809 -3.49 17.12 44.11
N GLN A 810 -3.10 18.40 44.22
CA GLN A 810 -1.90 18.80 44.97
C GLN A 810 -2.01 18.44 46.46
N ALA A 811 -3.16 18.69 47.10
CA ALA A 811 -3.37 18.31 48.49
C ALA A 811 -3.23 16.78 48.73
N MET A 812 -3.59 15.95 47.74
CA MET A 812 -3.37 14.51 47.80
C MET A 812 -1.89 14.13 47.59
N HIS A 813 -1.14 14.83 46.73
CA HIS A 813 0.32 14.65 46.64
C HIS A 813 0.99 14.94 48.00
N ASP A 814 0.69 16.10 48.62
CA ASP A 814 1.24 16.50 49.92
C ASP A 814 0.88 15.51 51.04
N PHE A 815 -0.31 14.91 50.98
CA PHE A 815 -0.74 13.86 51.91
C PHE A 815 0.04 12.56 51.71
N LEU A 816 0.17 12.08 50.46
CA LEU A 816 0.89 10.85 50.14
C LEU A 816 2.38 10.96 50.43
N GLU A 817 2.99 12.13 50.27
CA GLU A 817 4.37 12.38 50.67
C GLU A 817 4.56 12.19 52.18
N LYS A 818 3.67 12.79 53.00
CA LYS A 818 3.70 12.63 54.47
C LYS A 818 3.45 11.20 54.95
N GLN A 819 2.70 10.39 54.20
CA GLN A 819 2.46 8.97 54.50
C GLN A 819 3.59 8.04 53.99
N ASN A 820 4.60 8.60 53.30
CA ASN A 820 5.74 7.87 52.75
C ASN A 820 7.07 8.23 53.43
N GLN A 821 7.04 9.18 54.38
CA GLN A 821 8.09 9.46 55.36
C GLN A 821 7.94 8.55 56.58
#